data_AF-A0A3L6NS40-F1
#
_entry.id   AF-A0A3L6NS40-F1
#
_cell.length_a   1.000
_cell.length_b   1.000
_cell.length_c   1.000
_cell.angle_alpha   90.00
_cell.angle_beta   90.00
_cell.angle_gamma   90.00
#
_symmetry.space_group_name_H-M   'P 1'
#
loop_
_entity.id
_entity.type
_entity.pdbx_description
1 polymer ?
#
loop_
_entity_poly.entity_id
_entity_poly.type
_entity_poly.pdbx_seq_one_letter_code
_entity_poly.pdbx_strand_id
1 'polypeptide(L)'
;MLWRQSLLRGTRLDHPSTSPLAFALRIYGSSLIHQRPAEVGRRRWLASISPPVSTSTSTFAQQRGNSLPDESSTYRPTPLDVLLKVIRCQETGRVLPAFQTWVQSLVNDDTEVANAALQELAGLPVATFSEILRALDPVANKHLDVAHDIAISPGEMQFTNAHHLVDEFGVRYQHRFVLNALKIITKARRDAGRSLVLSDYEILIRCAGAAGDLADVIFFFSAITRHGLGSKRSTRTWNEFFKARFMTDPVYYQYHRQRVLYKPREGYKIFFRTPLNNVWRLESLRHSRNALRATPFNRQRHRLWADNMLWKRKKTGFQSYFAHWRRSKDTGVLLNEELLCTTLIAFARSGSFQHIRGIVLKRGFGIGLVEDRKTGTFTVDGFKTFRPGNPRAPTERLLNAIVEAFGSMMRIRLAYQLLTHVSITFQIPIPRETWCNLLNWAYVCGVKSNQRQRRFMDFFPPSSKVTPSMVTEIWDTMTSEPYNVEPSFENYIVNINSLIFKHRFSAALDMIRDHAVPHYRQLEKQHLQSVVDDVLQEVSEPSHSRRTIETQKEHTWYQIAKCLENLLSAASKDSRRRKGNFATTAIPHIVTEFSEFLHDQIRYRTSQGYVCLERSVELPRFKWATKLRTTLPQLKGGVETQMMVGRGVIEEAETYEERKENWPRDFEMKILEWRRKPLPRPRAMGAAPERTAVDAREWWKTLEDELMV
;
A
#
# COMPACT_ATOMS: atom_id res chain seq x y z
N MET A 1 9.66 33.32 21.97
CA MET A 1 8.49 33.04 22.84
C MET A 1 7.12 33.01 22.15
N LEU A 2 6.99 33.26 20.83
CA LEU A 2 5.72 33.08 20.07
C LEU A 2 5.52 31.66 19.47
N TRP A 3 6.43 30.72 19.75
CA TRP A 3 6.41 29.35 19.19
C TRP A 3 5.45 28.38 19.89
N ARG A 4 5.02 28.65 21.14
CA ARG A 4 4.17 27.73 21.93
C ARG A 4 2.68 27.74 21.56
N GLN A 5 2.15 28.81 20.95
CA GLN A 5 0.69 28.94 20.75
C GLN A 5 0.13 28.22 19.50
N SER A 6 0.96 27.88 18.51
CA SER A 6 0.51 27.20 17.29
C SER A 6 0.27 25.68 17.48
N LEU A 7 0.81 25.08 18.54
CA LEU A 7 0.65 23.65 18.83
C LEU A 7 -0.37 23.36 19.95
N LEU A 8 -0.79 24.38 20.71
CA LEU A 8 -1.66 24.24 21.88
C LEU A 8 -3.10 24.75 21.68
N ARG A 9 -3.44 25.46 20.60
CA ARG A 9 -4.85 25.75 20.28
C ARG A 9 -5.49 24.59 19.53
N GLY A 10 -5.73 23.50 20.26
CA GLY A 10 -6.84 22.61 19.95
C GLY A 10 -8.14 23.38 20.18
N THR A 11 -8.88 23.69 19.12
CA THR A 11 -10.31 23.92 19.26
C THR A 11 -10.89 22.66 19.91
N ARG A 12 -11.40 22.80 21.13
CA ARG A 12 -12.14 21.76 21.86
C ARG A 12 -13.23 21.21 20.95
N LEU A 13 -12.98 20.01 20.43
CA LEU A 13 -13.99 19.07 19.94
C LEU A 13 -13.59 17.74 20.56
N ASP A 14 -14.50 17.14 21.32
CA ASP A 14 -14.34 15.91 22.08
C ASP A 14 -14.05 14.69 21.17
N HIS A 15 -12.79 14.56 20.73
CA HIS A 15 -12.30 13.42 19.96
C HIS A 15 -10.97 12.92 20.54
N PRO A 16 -10.81 11.58 20.73
CA PRO A 16 -9.57 11.00 21.25
C PRO A 16 -8.40 11.32 20.31
N SER A 17 -7.24 11.63 20.88
CA SER A 17 -6.05 12.14 20.19
C SER A 17 -5.63 11.28 18.99
N THR A 18 -5.97 11.74 17.78
CA THR A 18 -5.56 11.16 16.48
C THR A 18 -4.21 11.70 16.00
N SER A 19 -3.25 11.92 16.90
CA SER A 19 -1.88 12.27 16.53
C SER A 19 -1.19 11.01 15.99
N PRO A 20 -0.73 10.97 14.72
CA PRO A 20 0.00 9.82 14.17
C PRO A 20 1.26 9.47 14.95
N LEU A 21 1.85 10.45 15.64
CA LEU A 21 3.03 10.26 16.50
C LEU A 21 2.66 9.36 17.71
N ALA A 22 1.54 9.64 18.38
CA ALA A 22 1.08 8.86 19.53
C ALA A 22 0.61 7.44 19.15
N PHE A 23 0.04 7.26 17.95
CA PHE A 23 -0.42 5.96 17.49
C PHE A 23 0.72 5.06 16.98
N ALA A 24 1.73 5.61 16.30
CA ALA A 24 2.92 4.88 15.88
C ALA A 24 3.71 4.32 17.08
N LEU A 25 3.81 5.12 18.16
CA LEU A 25 4.42 4.73 19.44
C LEU A 25 3.75 3.49 20.08
N ARG A 26 2.45 3.27 19.89
CA ARG A 26 1.75 2.07 20.38
C ARG A 26 2.07 0.79 19.61
N ILE A 27 2.49 0.91 18.36
CA ILE A 27 2.72 -0.25 17.45
C ILE A 27 4.20 -0.65 17.48
N TYR A 28 5.09 0.30 17.74
CA TYR A 28 6.54 0.14 17.72
C TYR A 28 7.22 0.27 19.09
N GLY A 29 6.44 0.32 20.17
CA GLY A 29 6.96 0.42 21.54
C GLY A 29 7.36 1.85 21.94
N SER A 30 7.34 2.09 23.24
CA SER A 30 8.01 3.24 23.87
C SER A 30 9.46 2.87 24.15
N SER A 31 10.41 3.72 23.76
CA SER A 31 11.80 3.56 24.14
C SER A 31 11.98 3.80 25.65
N LEU A 32 12.48 2.76 26.33
CA LEU A 32 13.37 2.81 27.49
C LEU A 32 12.94 3.72 28.66
N ILE A 33 12.30 3.12 29.67
CA ILE A 33 12.61 3.49 31.05
C ILE A 33 13.88 2.72 31.42
N HIS A 34 14.94 3.43 31.80
CA HIS A 34 16.12 2.84 32.41
C HIS A 34 15.71 2.06 33.67
N GLN A 35 15.52 0.74 33.55
CA GLN A 35 15.70 -0.15 34.69
C GLN A 35 17.13 -0.66 34.65
N ARG A 36 17.87 -0.36 35.72
CA ARG A 36 19.21 -0.90 35.97
C ARG A 36 19.13 -2.42 35.85
N PRO A 37 20.02 -3.10 35.11
CA PRO A 37 20.20 -4.52 35.33
C PRO A 37 20.76 -4.70 36.74
N ALA A 38 20.12 -5.55 37.55
CA ALA A 38 20.73 -6.04 38.77
C ALA A 38 22.05 -6.73 38.38
N GLU A 39 23.16 -6.24 38.95
CA GLU A 39 24.45 -6.90 38.83
C GLU A 39 24.35 -8.30 39.43
N VAL A 40 24.26 -9.31 38.57
CA VAL A 40 24.60 -10.68 38.95
C VAL A 40 25.61 -11.17 37.92
N GLY A 41 26.88 -11.07 38.32
CA GLY A 41 28.01 -11.43 37.48
C GLY A 41 27.98 -12.89 37.06
N ARG A 42 28.09 -13.14 35.76
CA ARG A 42 28.69 -14.38 35.25
C ARG A 42 29.63 -14.07 34.10
N ARG A 43 30.93 -14.13 34.42
CA ARG A 43 31.97 -14.43 33.44
C ARG A 43 31.77 -15.88 33.00
N ARG A 44 31.48 -16.12 31.72
CA ARG A 44 31.74 -17.42 31.09
C ARG A 44 32.51 -17.23 29.80
N TRP A 45 33.67 -17.85 29.82
CA TRP A 45 34.59 -18.11 28.76
C TRP A 45 33.89 -18.71 27.53
N LEU A 46 34.11 -18.11 26.36
CA LEU A 46 33.98 -18.83 25.11
C LEU A 46 35.33 -18.79 24.39
N ALA A 47 35.77 -20.00 24.09
CA ALA A 47 37.05 -20.35 23.55
C ALA A 47 37.25 -19.80 22.12
N SER A 48 38.50 -19.51 21.86
CA SER A 48 39.17 -19.29 20.59
C SER A 48 38.61 -20.08 19.41
N ILE A 49 38.17 -19.37 18.38
CA ILE A 49 38.31 -19.79 16.97
C ILE A 49 38.78 -18.56 16.19
N SER A 50 40.08 -18.53 15.90
CA SER A 50 40.71 -17.56 15.01
C SER A 50 40.42 -17.91 13.54
N PRO A 51 40.01 -16.96 12.69
CA PRO A 51 40.15 -17.12 11.25
C PRO A 51 41.52 -16.58 10.78
N PRO A 52 42.10 -17.13 9.70
CA PRO A 52 43.44 -16.78 9.27
C PRO A 52 43.48 -15.41 8.59
N VAL A 53 44.59 -14.73 8.84
CA VAL A 53 45.04 -13.49 8.22
C VAL A 53 45.18 -13.69 6.71
N SER A 54 44.58 -12.79 5.93
CA SER A 54 44.98 -12.55 4.54
C SER A 54 45.08 -11.04 4.34
N THR A 55 46.34 -10.61 4.37
CA THR A 55 46.82 -9.27 4.07
C THR A 55 46.55 -8.92 2.61
N SER A 56 45.85 -7.82 2.36
CA SER A 56 46.04 -7.03 1.15
C SER A 56 45.91 -5.55 1.50
N THR A 57 47.08 -4.93 1.47
CA THR A 57 47.40 -3.52 1.65
C THR A 57 46.67 -2.66 0.62
N SER A 58 46.04 -1.59 1.08
CA SER A 58 45.68 -0.45 0.24
C SER A 58 45.80 0.84 1.06
N THR A 59 47.02 1.33 1.06
CA THR A 59 47.48 2.71 1.32
C THR A 59 46.44 3.79 0.98
N PHE A 60 45.91 4.45 2.00
CA PHE A 60 45.55 5.88 1.98
C PHE A 60 45.51 6.38 3.43
N ALA A 61 46.69 6.51 4.03
CA ALA A 61 46.90 7.21 5.29
C ALA A 61 48.13 8.10 5.11
N GLN A 62 47.91 9.41 4.95
CA GLN A 62 48.82 10.41 5.50
C GLN A 62 48.16 11.80 5.47
N GLN A 63 48.33 12.51 6.59
CA GLN A 63 47.97 13.89 6.91
C GLN A 63 46.60 14.13 7.57
N ARG A 64 46.57 13.89 8.88
CA ARG A 64 46.02 14.86 9.85
C ARG A 64 46.84 14.79 11.13
N GLY A 65 47.25 15.97 11.60
CA GLY A 65 48.09 16.15 12.77
C GLY A 65 47.46 15.59 14.04
N ASN A 66 48.35 15.11 14.90
CA ASN A 66 48.08 14.63 16.24
C ASN A 66 47.51 15.73 17.13
N SER A 67 46.29 15.50 17.61
CA SER A 67 45.91 15.83 18.98
C SER A 67 45.05 14.68 19.47
N LEU A 68 45.60 13.85 20.36
CA LEU A 68 44.85 12.85 21.12
C LEU A 68 43.70 13.56 21.86
N PRO A 69 42.44 13.10 21.78
CA PRO A 69 41.41 13.56 22.68
C PRO A 69 41.62 12.91 24.05
N ASP A 70 41.53 13.72 25.09
CA ASP A 70 41.41 13.35 26.51
C ASP A 70 40.47 12.14 26.71
N GLU A 71 40.94 11.12 27.42
CA GLU A 71 40.18 9.94 27.87
C GLU A 71 39.20 10.23 29.03
N SER A 72 38.83 11.49 29.26
CA SER A 72 37.95 11.91 30.37
C SER A 72 36.51 12.28 29.95
N SER A 73 36.14 12.16 28.67
CA SER A 73 34.78 12.38 28.19
C SER A 73 34.03 11.04 28.07
N THR A 74 33.11 10.77 29.00
CA THR A 74 32.10 9.72 28.86
C THR A 74 31.11 10.12 27.77
N TYR A 75 31.48 9.93 26.50
CA TYR A 75 30.62 10.23 25.35
C TYR A 75 29.42 9.29 25.38
N ARG A 76 28.27 9.77 25.87
CA ARG A 76 27.01 9.05 25.73
C ARG A 76 26.50 9.25 24.30
N PRO A 77 26.33 8.19 23.51
CA PRO A 77 25.91 8.32 22.12
C PRO A 77 24.51 8.96 22.07
N THR A 78 24.35 9.99 21.26
CA THR A 78 23.06 10.67 21.09
C THR A 78 22.13 9.83 20.21
N PRO A 79 20.81 10.06 20.23
CA PRO A 79 19.89 9.35 19.32
C PRO A 79 20.27 9.49 17.84
N LEU A 80 20.88 10.62 17.45
CA LEU A 80 21.39 10.85 16.10
C LEU A 80 22.61 9.95 15.80
N ASP A 81 23.53 9.79 16.75
CA ASP A 81 24.70 8.91 16.58
C ASP A 81 24.28 7.45 16.36
N VAL A 82 23.26 7.01 17.10
CA VAL A 82 22.67 5.66 16.92
C VAL A 82 22.11 5.51 15.52
N LEU A 83 21.33 6.48 15.03
CA LEU A 83 20.80 6.47 13.67
C LEU A 83 21.91 6.43 12.61
N LEU A 84 22.95 7.25 12.77
CA LEU A 84 24.07 7.30 11.84
C LEU A 84 24.88 5.99 11.85
N LYS A 85 25.07 5.35 13.01
CA LYS A 85 25.69 4.04 13.12
C LYS A 85 24.86 2.98 12.39
N VAL A 86 23.56 2.94 12.60
CA VAL A 86 22.63 2.00 11.93
C VAL A 86 22.70 2.15 10.41
N ILE A 87 22.72 3.37 9.89
CA ILE A 87 22.85 3.63 8.45
C ILE A 87 24.22 3.15 7.93
N ARG A 88 25.32 3.45 8.65
CA ARG A 88 26.67 3.01 8.26
C ARG A 88 26.82 1.48 8.25
N CYS A 89 26.22 0.80 9.23
CA CYS A 89 26.21 -0.66 9.34
C CYS A 89 25.22 -1.33 8.38
N GLN A 90 24.47 -0.54 7.59
CA GLN A 90 23.44 -1.04 6.65
C GLN A 90 22.36 -1.91 7.32
N GLU A 91 22.06 -1.64 8.60
CA GLU A 91 21.02 -2.34 9.37
C GLU A 91 19.63 -1.79 9.02
N THR A 92 19.14 -2.07 7.80
CA THR A 92 17.92 -1.48 7.21
C THR A 92 16.67 -1.61 8.09
N GLY A 93 16.50 -2.74 8.80
CA GLY A 93 15.37 -2.98 9.70
C GLY A 93 15.40 -2.16 10.99
N ARG A 94 16.54 -1.59 11.38
CA ARG A 94 16.67 -0.72 12.58
C ARG A 94 16.64 0.77 12.26
N VAL A 95 16.66 1.14 10.98
CA VAL A 95 16.64 2.55 10.55
C VAL A 95 15.39 3.27 11.07
N LEU A 96 14.21 2.67 10.91
CA LEU A 96 12.95 3.31 11.29
C LEU A 96 12.82 3.51 12.82
N PRO A 97 13.08 2.50 13.69
CA PRO A 97 13.11 2.70 15.13
C PRO A 97 14.13 3.75 15.58
N ALA A 98 15.37 3.71 15.07
CA ALA A 98 16.38 4.70 15.43
C ALA A 98 15.98 6.12 15.00
N PHE A 99 15.38 6.25 13.81
CA PHE A 99 14.84 7.52 13.33
C PHE A 99 13.67 8.01 14.19
N GLN A 100 12.79 7.12 14.66
CA GLN A 100 11.71 7.49 15.58
C GLN A 100 12.24 8.08 16.88
N THR A 101 13.25 7.46 17.49
CA THR A 101 13.89 7.94 18.72
C THR A 101 14.53 9.32 18.53
N TRP A 102 15.22 9.53 17.41
CA TRP A 102 15.80 10.84 17.08
C TRP A 102 14.73 11.92 16.84
N VAL A 103 13.63 11.58 16.15
CA VAL A 103 12.51 12.53 15.96
C VAL A 103 11.85 12.88 17.29
N GLN A 104 11.75 11.94 18.22
CA GLN A 104 11.20 12.20 19.54
C GLN A 104 12.07 13.16 20.35
N SER A 105 13.40 13.09 20.26
CA SER A 105 14.26 14.06 20.94
C SER A 105 14.09 15.48 20.37
N LEU A 106 13.80 15.61 19.06
CA LEU A 106 13.51 16.91 18.42
C LEU A 106 12.16 17.53 18.82
N VAL A 107 11.21 16.72 19.27
CA VAL A 107 9.84 17.16 19.66
C VAL A 107 9.59 16.89 21.14
N ASN A 108 10.65 16.80 21.94
CA ASN A 108 10.54 16.55 23.37
C ASN A 108 9.92 17.78 24.09
N ASP A 109 9.13 17.52 25.14
CA ASP A 109 8.56 18.56 25.98
C ASP A 109 9.65 19.30 26.77
N ASP A 110 10.77 18.63 27.04
CA ASP A 110 11.97 19.23 27.61
C ASP A 110 12.69 20.11 26.56
N THR A 111 12.73 21.41 26.85
CA THR A 111 13.32 22.42 25.98
C THR A 111 14.83 22.27 25.82
N GLU A 112 15.55 21.76 26.81
CA GLU A 112 17.00 21.61 26.71
C GLU A 112 17.35 20.48 25.75
N VAL A 113 16.68 19.33 25.90
CA VAL A 113 16.84 18.17 25.01
C VAL A 113 16.46 18.51 23.57
N ALA A 114 15.33 19.21 23.38
CA ALA A 114 14.89 19.61 22.06
C ALA A 114 15.86 20.62 21.39
N ASN A 115 16.36 21.60 22.15
CA ASN A 115 17.32 22.59 21.63
C ASN A 115 18.66 21.93 21.26
N ALA A 116 19.16 21.00 22.07
CA ALA A 116 20.38 20.25 21.76
C ALA A 116 20.22 19.45 20.46
N ALA A 117 19.11 18.73 20.30
CA ALA A 117 18.83 17.97 19.09
C ALA A 117 18.67 18.86 17.84
N LEU A 118 18.09 20.07 18.00
CA LEU A 118 17.99 21.04 16.90
C LEU A 118 19.36 21.61 16.50
N GLN A 119 20.26 21.85 17.47
CA GLN A 119 21.64 22.25 17.20
C GLN A 119 22.41 21.17 16.45
N GLU A 120 22.26 19.90 16.83
CA GLU A 120 22.83 18.76 16.10
C GLU A 120 22.33 18.73 14.65
N LEU A 121 21.02 18.86 14.44
CA LEU A 121 20.40 18.91 13.11
C LEU A 121 20.94 20.07 12.25
N ALA A 122 21.17 21.24 12.85
CA ALA A 122 21.72 22.41 12.18
C ALA A 122 23.21 22.22 11.80
N GLY A 123 23.95 21.47 12.64
CA GLY A 123 25.34 21.10 12.44
C GLY A 123 25.57 20.04 11.35
N LEU A 124 24.55 19.23 11.02
CA LEU A 124 24.68 18.13 10.07
C LEU A 124 25.10 18.59 8.66
N PRO A 125 26.18 18.01 8.08
CA PRO A 125 26.55 18.23 6.68
C PRO A 125 25.41 17.88 5.72
N VAL A 126 25.35 18.56 4.57
CA VAL A 126 24.33 18.31 3.54
C VAL A 126 24.35 16.86 3.07
N ALA A 127 25.53 16.29 2.83
CA ALA A 127 25.67 14.90 2.40
C ALA A 127 25.09 13.91 3.43
N THR A 128 25.44 14.06 4.71
CA THR A 128 24.94 13.22 5.80
C THR A 128 23.41 13.30 5.91
N PHE A 129 22.86 14.51 5.79
CA PHE A 129 21.41 14.69 5.81
C PHE A 129 20.72 13.99 4.63
N SER A 130 21.27 14.12 3.42
CA SER A 130 20.76 13.42 2.24
C SER A 130 20.83 11.90 2.40
N GLU A 131 21.85 11.34 3.05
CA GLU A 131 21.92 9.90 3.36
C GLU A 131 20.84 9.45 4.34
N ILE A 132 20.54 10.25 5.38
CA ILE A 132 19.40 9.97 6.27
C ILE A 132 18.10 9.92 5.46
N LEU A 133 17.89 10.86 4.54
CA LEU A 133 16.71 10.84 3.67
C LEU A 133 16.69 9.59 2.77
N ARG A 134 17.82 9.21 2.17
CA ARG A 134 17.93 8.01 1.31
C ARG A 134 17.57 6.74 2.07
N ALA A 135 18.03 6.60 3.31
CA ALA A 135 17.71 5.47 4.18
C ALA A 135 16.20 5.35 4.48
N LEU A 136 15.47 6.47 4.40
CA LEU A 136 14.03 6.58 4.64
C LEU A 136 13.19 6.58 3.35
N ASP A 137 13.80 6.36 2.19
CA ASP A 137 13.07 6.29 0.91
C ASP A 137 12.20 5.02 0.86
N PRO A 138 10.86 5.14 0.81
CA PRO A 138 9.96 3.99 0.82
C PRO A 138 10.00 3.14 -0.45
N VAL A 139 10.58 3.66 -1.55
CA VAL A 139 10.73 2.91 -2.80
C VAL A 139 12.05 2.14 -2.81
N ALA A 140 13.11 2.71 -2.23
CA ALA A 140 14.42 2.06 -2.18
C ALA A 140 14.55 1.08 -0.99
N ASN A 141 13.99 1.45 0.18
CA ASN A 141 14.08 0.65 1.39
C ASN A 141 12.74 -0.06 1.70
N LYS A 142 12.65 -1.33 1.30
CA LYS A 142 11.47 -2.18 1.52
C LYS A 142 11.25 -2.50 3.01
N HIS A 143 12.30 -2.48 3.83
CA HIS A 143 12.27 -2.78 5.27
C HIS A 143 11.71 -1.63 6.12
N LEU A 144 11.22 -0.55 5.50
CA LEU A 144 10.43 0.47 6.20
C LEU A 144 8.98 0.04 6.40
N ASP A 145 8.49 -0.96 5.66
CA ASP A 145 7.13 -1.49 5.75
C ASP A 145 7.13 -2.98 6.07
N VAL A 146 6.67 -3.31 7.27
CA VAL A 146 6.44 -4.70 7.72
C VAL A 146 5.47 -5.45 6.80
N ALA A 147 4.55 -4.75 6.15
CA ALA A 147 3.57 -5.28 5.22
C ALA A 147 3.86 -4.88 3.77
N HIS A 148 5.14 -4.71 3.41
CA HIS A 148 5.55 -4.48 2.03
C HIS A 148 4.96 -5.56 1.11
N ASP A 149 4.52 -5.16 -0.09
CA ASP A 149 3.85 -6.02 -1.09
C ASP A 149 2.48 -6.62 -0.70
N ILE A 150 1.99 -6.42 0.53
CA ILE A 150 0.69 -6.95 0.98
C ILE A 150 -0.43 -5.92 0.82
N ALA A 151 -1.48 -6.27 0.07
CA ALA A 151 -2.66 -5.41 -0.08
C ALA A 151 -3.67 -5.61 1.07
N ILE A 152 -3.47 -4.92 2.19
CA ILE A 152 -4.40 -5.02 3.34
C ILE A 152 -5.80 -4.56 2.94
N SER A 153 -6.76 -5.46 3.07
CA SER A 153 -8.16 -5.17 2.77
C SER A 153 -8.94 -4.67 4.00
N PRO A 154 -10.05 -3.92 3.83
CA PRO A 154 -10.91 -3.54 4.95
C PRO A 154 -11.47 -4.73 5.75
N GLY A 155 -11.62 -5.88 5.10
CA GLY A 155 -12.06 -7.11 5.75
C GLY A 155 -10.95 -7.69 6.63
N GLU A 156 -9.75 -7.78 6.11
CA GLU A 156 -8.57 -8.28 6.83
C GLU A 156 -8.30 -7.50 8.12
N MET A 157 -8.47 -6.18 8.12
CA MET A 157 -8.39 -5.32 9.31
C MET A 157 -9.41 -5.68 10.42
N GLN A 158 -10.42 -6.49 10.13
CA GLN A 158 -11.41 -6.93 11.12
C GLN A 158 -11.05 -8.27 11.77
N PHE A 159 -10.13 -9.04 11.15
CA PHE A 159 -9.81 -10.41 11.55
C PHE A 159 -8.35 -10.60 11.95
N THR A 160 -7.46 -9.67 11.59
CA THR A 160 -6.01 -9.80 11.77
C THR A 160 -5.42 -8.58 12.47
N ASN A 161 -4.22 -8.73 13.03
CA ASN A 161 -3.50 -7.64 13.66
C ASN A 161 -2.97 -6.61 12.65
N ALA A 162 -3.07 -6.91 11.36
CA ALA A 162 -2.78 -6.00 10.26
C ALA A 162 -3.56 -4.66 10.35
N HIS A 163 -4.67 -4.62 11.10
CA HIS A 163 -5.35 -3.37 11.51
C HIS A 163 -4.42 -2.33 12.13
N HIS A 164 -3.42 -2.76 12.91
CA HIS A 164 -2.47 -1.88 13.56
C HIS A 164 -1.49 -1.23 12.56
N LEU A 165 -1.33 -1.79 11.36
CA LEU A 165 -0.37 -1.27 10.38
C LEU A 165 -0.94 -0.14 9.53
N VAL A 166 -2.27 0.01 9.48
CA VAL A 166 -2.95 0.94 8.57
C VAL A 166 -3.98 1.82 9.27
N ASP A 167 -4.12 3.05 8.79
CA ASP A 167 -5.13 3.98 9.28
C ASP A 167 -6.56 3.66 8.76
N GLU A 168 -7.52 4.48 9.17
CA GLU A 168 -8.92 4.37 8.72
C GLU A 168 -9.14 4.54 7.21
N PHE A 169 -8.16 5.15 6.51
CA PHE A 169 -8.13 5.30 5.05
C PHE A 169 -7.24 4.22 4.38
N GLY A 170 -6.79 3.22 5.14
CA GLY A 170 -5.95 2.11 4.72
C GLY A 170 -4.56 2.53 4.23
N VAL A 171 -4.02 3.63 4.75
CA VAL A 171 -2.65 4.09 4.51
C VAL A 171 -1.76 3.60 5.66
N ARG A 172 -0.57 3.10 5.34
CA ARG A 172 0.43 2.65 6.33
C ARG A 172 0.77 3.75 7.33
N TYR A 173 0.70 3.47 8.63
CA TYR A 173 1.06 4.45 9.66
C TYR A 173 2.52 4.90 9.53
N GLN A 174 3.45 3.99 9.21
CA GLN A 174 4.87 4.33 9.14
C GLN A 174 5.20 5.36 8.04
N HIS A 175 4.61 5.26 6.84
CA HIS A 175 4.89 6.20 5.76
C HIS A 175 4.38 7.60 6.12
N ARG A 176 3.27 7.66 6.86
CA ARG A 176 2.73 8.94 7.39
C ARG A 176 3.59 9.49 8.50
N PHE A 177 4.07 8.64 9.40
CA PHE A 177 5.01 9.04 10.44
C PHE A 177 6.27 9.64 9.79
N VAL A 178 6.89 8.93 8.86
CA VAL A 178 8.10 9.38 8.14
C VAL A 178 7.83 10.70 7.43
N LEU A 179 6.74 10.83 6.67
CA LEU A 179 6.39 12.09 6.00
C LEU A 179 6.28 13.26 7.00
N ASN A 180 5.54 13.09 8.10
CA ASN A 180 5.33 14.14 9.08
C ASN A 180 6.65 14.53 9.77
N ALA A 181 7.46 13.54 10.15
CA ALA A 181 8.78 13.76 10.73
C ALA A 181 9.70 14.51 9.76
N LEU A 182 9.74 14.10 8.49
CA LEU A 182 10.53 14.76 7.45
C LEU A 182 10.06 16.20 7.21
N LYS A 183 8.77 16.51 7.28
CA LYS A 183 8.26 17.89 7.20
C LYS A 183 8.80 18.77 8.33
N ILE A 184 8.83 18.25 9.55
CA ILE A 184 9.36 18.96 10.73
C ILE A 184 10.87 19.19 10.55
N ILE A 185 11.62 18.13 10.27
CA ILE A 185 13.08 18.17 10.15
C ILE A 185 13.53 19.06 9.00
N THR A 186 12.90 18.94 7.82
CA THR A 186 13.25 19.78 6.66
C THR A 186 12.92 21.24 6.90
N LYS A 187 11.82 21.56 7.60
CA LYS A 187 11.52 22.93 8.02
C LYS A 187 12.59 23.46 8.99
N ALA A 188 12.89 22.72 10.06
CA ALA A 188 13.90 23.12 11.05
C ALA A 188 15.28 23.34 10.41
N ARG A 189 15.70 22.44 9.51
CA ARG A 189 16.97 22.56 8.77
C ARG A 189 17.00 23.81 7.89
N ARG A 190 15.87 24.19 7.29
CA ARG A 190 15.75 25.41 6.47
C ARG A 190 15.76 26.67 7.32
N ASP A 191 15.09 26.65 8.48
CA ASP A 191 15.10 27.76 9.44
C ASP A 191 16.52 28.02 9.96
N ALA A 192 17.37 26.98 10.04
CA ALA A 192 18.80 27.06 10.32
C ALA A 192 19.68 27.51 9.12
N GLY A 193 19.08 27.96 8.01
CA GLY A 193 19.80 28.47 6.84
C GLY A 193 20.47 27.42 5.95
N ARG A 194 20.26 26.12 6.20
CA ARG A 194 20.86 25.04 5.40
C ARG A 194 19.97 24.69 4.20
N SER A 195 20.57 24.61 3.01
CA SER A 195 19.84 24.26 1.77
C SER A 195 19.65 22.76 1.58
N LEU A 196 18.62 22.39 0.83
CA LEU A 196 18.33 21.02 0.41
C LEU A 196 18.75 20.84 -1.05
N VAL A 197 19.18 19.63 -1.40
CA VAL A 197 19.56 19.27 -2.77
C VAL A 197 18.32 18.78 -3.54
N LEU A 198 18.38 18.81 -4.87
CA LEU A 198 17.29 18.32 -5.71
C LEU A 198 16.90 16.87 -5.41
N SER A 199 17.89 16.00 -5.14
CA SER A 199 17.64 14.60 -4.75
C SER A 199 16.84 14.45 -3.47
N ASP A 200 16.99 15.39 -2.53
CA ASP A 200 16.24 15.40 -1.27
C ASP A 200 14.74 15.62 -1.56
N TYR A 201 14.41 16.52 -2.49
CA TYR A 201 13.03 16.74 -2.92
C TYR A 201 12.43 15.54 -3.63
N GLU A 202 13.22 14.80 -4.41
CA GLU A 202 12.76 13.57 -5.05
C GLU A 202 12.34 12.55 -3.99
N ILE A 203 13.14 12.35 -2.94
CA ILE A 203 12.80 11.47 -1.82
C ILE A 203 11.57 11.98 -1.07
N LEU A 204 11.48 13.27 -0.76
CA LEU A 204 10.32 13.86 -0.09
C LEU A 204 9.02 13.65 -0.90
N ILE A 205 9.10 13.74 -2.22
CA ILE A 205 7.98 13.42 -3.13
C ILE A 205 7.60 11.94 -3.03
N ARG A 206 8.58 11.01 -3.01
CA ARG A 206 8.31 9.57 -2.82
C ARG A 206 7.67 9.28 -1.46
N CYS A 207 8.18 9.88 -0.38
CA CYS A 207 7.59 9.78 0.97
C CYS A 207 6.16 10.29 1.00
N ALA A 208 5.89 11.44 0.37
CA ALA A 208 4.53 11.99 0.26
C ALA A 208 3.59 11.08 -0.54
N GLY A 209 4.10 10.49 -1.64
CA GLY A 209 3.39 9.48 -2.42
C GLY A 209 3.04 8.23 -1.60
N ALA A 210 4.00 7.69 -0.85
CA ALA A 210 3.81 6.49 -0.01
C ALA A 210 2.86 6.73 1.16
N ALA A 211 2.83 7.94 1.71
CA ALA A 211 1.85 8.38 2.69
C ALA A 211 0.46 8.70 2.09
N GLY A 212 0.30 8.58 0.77
CA GLY A 212 -0.95 8.88 0.07
C GLY A 212 -1.37 10.35 0.11
N ASP A 213 -0.44 11.28 0.42
CA ASP A 213 -0.73 12.71 0.53
C ASP A 213 -0.36 13.46 -0.74
N LEU A 214 -1.34 13.57 -1.64
CA LEU A 214 -1.18 14.30 -2.90
C LEU A 214 -0.97 15.81 -2.70
N ALA A 215 -1.37 16.37 -1.55
CA ALA A 215 -1.14 17.79 -1.24
C ALA A 215 0.35 18.02 -1.05
N ASP A 216 0.98 17.18 -0.24
CA ASP A 216 2.39 17.26 0.06
C ASP A 216 3.26 16.93 -1.16
N VAL A 217 2.82 16.03 -2.06
CA VAL A 217 3.47 15.80 -3.37
C VAL A 217 3.54 17.10 -4.18
N ILE A 218 2.40 17.81 -4.29
CA ILE A 218 2.36 19.08 -5.02
C ILE A 218 3.18 20.15 -4.29
N PHE A 219 3.09 20.19 -2.97
CA PHE A 219 3.84 21.13 -2.14
C PHE A 219 5.34 20.98 -2.36
N PHE A 220 5.91 19.78 -2.19
CA PHE A 220 7.34 19.55 -2.36
C PHE A 220 7.80 19.82 -3.79
N PHE A 221 7.03 19.41 -4.80
CA PHE A 221 7.36 19.72 -6.18
C PHE A 221 7.37 21.23 -6.46
N SER A 222 6.42 21.98 -5.90
CA SER A 222 6.39 23.45 -6.01
C SER A 222 7.51 24.13 -5.22
N ALA A 223 7.91 23.55 -4.07
CA ALA A 223 8.98 24.05 -3.22
C ALA A 223 10.33 24.07 -3.95
N ILE A 224 10.59 23.13 -4.87
CA ILE A 224 11.78 23.14 -5.73
C ILE A 224 11.93 24.50 -6.45
N THR A 225 10.85 25.04 -7.02
CA THR A 225 10.88 26.37 -7.66
C THR A 225 11.04 27.48 -6.64
N ARG A 226 10.26 27.46 -5.55
CA ARG A 226 10.34 28.51 -4.50
C ARG A 226 11.73 28.63 -3.88
N HIS A 227 12.50 27.55 -3.88
CA HIS A 227 13.84 27.50 -3.33
C HIS A 227 14.95 27.68 -4.39
N GLY A 228 14.62 28.19 -5.59
CA GLY A 228 15.60 28.53 -6.63
C GLY A 228 16.17 27.33 -7.40
N LEU A 229 15.63 26.12 -7.22
CA LEU A 229 16.06 24.91 -7.93
C LEU A 229 15.16 24.57 -9.14
N GLY A 230 14.25 25.48 -9.51
CA GLY A 230 13.25 25.25 -10.57
C GLY A 230 13.85 24.93 -11.94
N SER A 231 14.92 25.64 -12.33
CA SER A 231 15.64 25.44 -13.59
C SER A 231 16.46 24.14 -13.60
N LYS A 232 16.78 23.59 -12.43
CA LYS A 232 17.57 22.35 -12.28
C LYS A 232 16.71 21.08 -12.33
N ARG A 233 15.38 21.19 -12.52
CA ARG A 233 14.50 20.02 -12.62
C ARG A 233 14.93 19.12 -13.77
N SER A 234 15.20 17.86 -13.44
CA SER A 234 15.60 16.85 -14.43
C SER A 234 14.40 16.00 -14.90
N THR A 235 14.63 15.16 -15.91
CA THR A 235 13.70 14.09 -16.29
C THR A 235 13.30 13.23 -15.09
N ARG A 236 14.27 12.88 -14.24
CA ARG A 236 14.05 12.08 -13.02
C ARG A 236 13.09 12.78 -12.07
N THR A 237 13.31 14.07 -11.80
CA THR A 237 12.45 14.85 -10.89
C THR A 237 10.99 14.91 -11.37
N TRP A 238 10.78 15.13 -12.67
CA TRP A 238 9.44 15.10 -13.27
C TRP A 238 8.81 13.72 -13.22
N ASN A 239 9.61 12.68 -13.47
CA ASN A 239 9.16 11.30 -13.42
C ASN A 239 8.69 10.93 -12.00
N GLU A 240 9.46 11.22 -10.95
CA GLU A 240 9.06 10.98 -9.55
C GLU A 240 7.78 11.74 -9.18
N PHE A 241 7.67 13.00 -9.63
CA PHE A 241 6.44 13.76 -9.44
C PHE A 241 5.24 13.09 -10.12
N PHE A 242 5.38 12.61 -11.35
CA PHE A 242 4.31 11.90 -12.05
C PHE A 242 3.95 10.60 -11.35
N LYS A 243 4.95 9.82 -10.92
CA LYS A 243 4.73 8.57 -10.22
C LYS A 243 3.92 8.78 -8.95
N ALA A 244 4.35 9.71 -8.09
CA ALA A 244 3.67 10.01 -6.83
C ALA A 244 2.29 10.66 -7.04
N ARG A 245 2.17 11.64 -7.94
CA ARG A 245 0.92 12.39 -8.17
C ARG A 245 -0.20 11.55 -8.77
N PHE A 246 0.15 10.58 -9.62
CA PHE A 246 -0.79 9.72 -10.33
C PHE A 246 -0.80 8.28 -9.81
N MET A 247 -0.01 7.99 -8.77
CA MET A 247 0.11 6.68 -8.13
C MET A 247 0.40 5.57 -9.15
N THR A 248 1.49 5.74 -9.91
CA THR A 248 1.92 4.70 -10.86
C THR A 248 2.52 3.52 -10.13
N ASP A 249 3.26 3.77 -9.05
CA ASP A 249 4.00 2.74 -8.34
C ASP A 249 3.12 2.08 -7.27
N PRO A 250 3.26 0.76 -7.04
CA PRO A 250 2.44 0.01 -6.09
C PRO A 250 2.38 0.56 -4.67
N VAL A 251 3.52 1.06 -4.17
CA VAL A 251 3.66 1.67 -2.86
C VAL A 251 2.66 2.83 -2.68
N TYR A 252 2.45 3.66 -3.71
CA TYR A 252 1.61 4.86 -3.62
C TYR A 252 0.12 4.57 -3.55
N TYR A 253 -0.31 3.38 -3.95
CA TYR A 253 -1.67 2.90 -3.74
C TYR A 253 -1.76 1.74 -2.75
N GLN A 254 -0.72 1.57 -1.92
CA GLN A 254 -0.68 0.59 -0.82
C GLN A 254 -0.96 -0.83 -1.33
N TYR A 255 -0.46 -1.15 -2.53
CA TYR A 255 -0.68 -2.43 -3.23
C TYR A 255 -2.14 -2.76 -3.56
N HIS A 256 -3.09 -1.89 -3.19
CA HIS A 256 -4.52 -2.13 -3.33
C HIS A 256 -5.07 -1.59 -4.67
N ARG A 257 -5.00 -2.40 -5.73
CA ARG A 257 -5.38 -2.04 -7.13
C ARG A 257 -6.75 -1.36 -7.30
N GLN A 258 -7.74 -1.63 -6.44
CA GLN A 258 -9.04 -0.93 -6.49
C GLN A 258 -8.95 0.59 -6.29
N ARG A 259 -7.86 1.09 -5.66
CA ARG A 259 -7.60 2.53 -5.42
C ARG A 259 -7.16 3.30 -6.66
N VAL A 260 -6.84 2.58 -7.72
CA VAL A 260 -6.33 3.14 -8.97
C VAL A 260 -7.09 2.59 -10.20
N LEU A 261 -8.07 1.71 -9.97
CA LEU A 261 -9.02 1.21 -10.97
C LEU A 261 -9.94 2.34 -11.47
N TYR A 262 -10.12 2.43 -12.78
CA TYR A 262 -11.01 3.36 -13.44
C TYR A 262 -12.47 3.06 -13.15
N LYS A 263 -13.18 4.04 -12.57
CA LYS A 263 -14.58 3.90 -12.22
C LYS A 263 -15.49 4.41 -13.35
N PRO A 264 -16.58 3.69 -13.67
CA PRO A 264 -17.55 4.09 -14.72
C PRO A 264 -18.00 5.55 -14.64
N ARG A 265 -18.26 6.00 -13.40
CA ARG A 265 -18.63 7.38 -13.05
C ARG A 265 -17.67 8.42 -13.60
N GLU A 266 -16.39 8.12 -13.79
CA GLU A 266 -15.41 9.13 -14.23
C GLU A 266 -15.41 9.32 -15.75
N GLY A 267 -16.09 8.44 -16.48
CA GLY A 267 -16.20 8.46 -17.93
C GLY A 267 -17.34 9.29 -18.49
N TYR A 268 -18.30 9.72 -17.65
CA TYR A 268 -19.50 10.40 -18.18
C TYR A 268 -19.20 11.71 -18.91
N LYS A 269 -18.15 12.45 -18.49
CA LYS A 269 -17.73 13.70 -19.16
C LYS A 269 -16.91 13.48 -20.44
N ILE A 270 -16.48 12.26 -20.73
CA ILE A 270 -15.62 11.95 -21.90
C ILE A 270 -16.47 11.39 -23.03
N PHE A 271 -17.35 10.46 -22.69
CA PHE A 271 -18.20 9.73 -23.62
C PHE A 271 -19.62 10.19 -23.31
N PHE A 272 -20.09 11.28 -23.93
CA PHE A 272 -21.45 11.80 -23.82
C PHE A 272 -22.50 10.81 -24.36
N ARG A 273 -22.61 9.64 -23.71
CA ARG A 273 -23.51 8.54 -24.07
C ARG A 273 -24.13 7.85 -22.85
N THR A 274 -23.71 8.19 -21.63
CA THR A 274 -24.36 7.68 -20.42
C THR A 274 -25.51 8.62 -20.03
N PRO A 275 -26.76 8.14 -19.93
CA PRO A 275 -27.88 8.95 -19.47
C PRO A 275 -27.63 9.54 -18.09
N LEU A 276 -28.08 10.77 -17.87
CA LEU A 276 -27.88 11.47 -16.59
C LEU A 276 -28.44 10.69 -15.38
N ASN A 277 -29.54 9.96 -15.56
CA ASN A 277 -30.09 9.07 -14.52
C ASN A 277 -29.12 7.96 -14.09
N ASN A 278 -28.40 7.38 -15.04
CA ASN A 278 -27.38 6.36 -14.75
C ASN A 278 -26.15 6.99 -14.08
N VAL A 279 -25.76 8.20 -14.49
CA VAL A 279 -24.70 8.96 -13.81
C VAL A 279 -25.09 9.26 -12.36
N TRP A 280 -26.34 9.67 -12.13
CA TRP A 280 -26.87 9.93 -10.78
C TRP A 280 -26.81 8.67 -9.91
N ARG A 281 -27.27 7.51 -10.40
CA ARG A 281 -27.15 6.23 -9.68
C ARG A 281 -25.70 5.90 -9.30
N LEU A 282 -24.76 6.14 -10.21
CA LEU A 282 -23.33 5.94 -9.96
C LEU A 282 -22.77 6.91 -8.91
N GLU A 283 -23.24 8.16 -8.88
CA GLU A 283 -22.91 9.14 -7.84
C GLU A 283 -23.49 8.74 -6.49
N SER A 284 -24.77 8.36 -6.42
CA SER A 284 -25.40 7.88 -5.18
C SER A 284 -24.70 6.64 -4.63
N LEU A 285 -24.25 5.73 -5.49
CA LEU A 285 -23.42 4.58 -5.08
C LEU A 285 -22.05 4.99 -4.55
N ARG A 286 -21.38 5.98 -5.15
CA ARG A 286 -20.11 6.52 -4.64
C ARG A 286 -20.32 7.17 -3.28
N HIS A 287 -21.35 8.01 -3.18
CA HIS A 287 -21.74 8.78 -2.02
C HIS A 287 -22.04 7.87 -0.82
N SER A 288 -22.98 6.93 -0.98
CA SER A 288 -23.31 5.92 0.04
C SER A 288 -22.10 5.10 0.48
N ARG A 289 -21.24 4.66 -0.45
CA ARG A 289 -20.02 3.92 -0.10
C ARG A 289 -19.06 4.76 0.72
N ASN A 290 -18.92 6.04 0.45
CA ASN A 290 -17.98 6.91 1.14
C ASN A 290 -18.52 7.39 2.49
N ALA A 291 -19.84 7.62 2.61
CA ALA A 291 -20.48 8.07 3.86
C ALA A 291 -20.71 6.91 4.84
N LEU A 292 -21.19 5.75 4.35
CA LEU A 292 -21.64 4.66 5.22
C LEU A 292 -20.56 3.64 5.58
N ARG A 293 -19.48 3.52 4.80
CA ARG A 293 -18.39 2.58 5.14
C ARG A 293 -17.59 3.09 6.32
N ALA A 294 -17.27 2.19 7.25
CA ALA A 294 -16.40 2.49 8.38
C ALA A 294 -14.97 2.89 7.96
N THR A 295 -14.42 2.21 6.95
CA THR A 295 -13.06 2.47 6.44
C THR A 295 -13.06 2.82 4.96
N PRO A 296 -13.34 4.09 4.60
CA PRO A 296 -13.37 4.53 3.21
C PRO A 296 -11.94 4.83 2.71
N PHE A 297 -11.29 3.83 2.12
CA PHE A 297 -9.91 3.90 1.60
C PHE A 297 -9.64 4.95 0.49
N ASN A 298 -10.64 5.73 0.10
CA ASN A 298 -10.56 6.70 -1.00
C ASN A 298 -10.80 8.16 -0.55
N ARG A 299 -10.68 8.47 0.75
CA ARG A 299 -10.84 9.83 1.27
C ARG A 299 -9.52 10.61 1.28
N GLN A 300 -9.65 11.93 1.16
CA GLN A 300 -8.56 12.87 1.41
C GLN A 300 -8.48 13.18 2.90
N ARG A 301 -7.28 13.12 3.49
CA ARG A 301 -7.11 13.43 4.92
C ARG A 301 -7.36 14.89 5.25
N HIS A 302 -6.77 15.80 4.47
CA HIS A 302 -6.91 17.25 4.65
C HIS A 302 -8.31 17.77 4.25
N ARG A 303 -9.11 16.93 3.58
CA ARG A 303 -10.48 17.24 3.14
C ARG A 303 -11.34 15.99 3.28
N LEU A 304 -11.77 15.70 4.50
CA LEU A 304 -12.49 14.47 4.81
C LEU A 304 -13.75 14.28 3.95
N TRP A 305 -14.40 15.37 3.53
CA TRP A 305 -15.56 15.36 2.63
C TRP A 305 -15.25 15.05 1.15
N ALA A 306 -13.97 15.04 0.77
CA ALA A 306 -13.50 14.85 -0.60
C ALA A 306 -12.87 13.48 -0.83
N ASP A 307 -12.86 13.08 -2.10
CA ASP A 307 -12.42 11.78 -2.59
C ASP A 307 -11.09 11.93 -3.35
N ASN A 308 -10.16 10.98 -3.17
CA ASN A 308 -8.84 10.97 -3.80
C ASN A 308 -8.89 10.79 -5.34
N MET A 309 -9.83 10.02 -5.88
CA MET A 309 -10.07 9.88 -7.32
C MET A 309 -10.45 11.19 -7.99
N LEU A 310 -11.28 12.03 -7.37
CA LEU A 310 -11.61 13.36 -7.91
C LEU A 310 -10.36 14.20 -8.13
N TRP A 311 -9.37 14.05 -7.25
CA TRP A 311 -8.12 14.79 -7.36
C TRP A 311 -7.16 14.18 -8.37
N LYS A 312 -7.05 12.85 -8.42
CA LYS A 312 -6.21 12.10 -9.39
C LYS A 312 -6.62 12.32 -10.84
N ARG A 313 -7.91 12.55 -11.10
CA ARG A 313 -8.49 12.36 -12.44
C ARG A 313 -9.03 13.65 -13.07
N LYS A 314 -8.46 14.80 -12.70
CA LYS A 314 -8.67 16.07 -13.41
C LYS A 314 -8.11 15.92 -14.83
N LYS A 315 -9.00 15.90 -15.83
CA LYS A 315 -8.63 15.72 -17.24
C LYS A 315 -8.26 17.02 -17.93
N THR A 316 -8.87 18.12 -17.50
CA THR A 316 -8.71 19.45 -18.08
C THR A 316 -8.17 20.43 -17.05
N GLY A 317 -7.59 21.52 -17.54
CA GLY A 317 -7.01 22.58 -16.72
C GLY A 317 -5.57 22.33 -16.27
N PHE A 318 -5.04 23.30 -15.54
CA PHE A 318 -3.63 23.37 -15.15
C PHE A 318 -3.15 22.17 -14.33
N GLN A 319 -4.04 21.55 -13.56
CA GLN A 319 -3.77 20.39 -12.70
C GLN A 319 -3.90 19.04 -13.42
N SER A 320 -4.24 19.04 -14.71
CA SER A 320 -4.35 17.81 -15.49
C SER A 320 -2.99 17.21 -15.80
N TYR A 321 -2.95 15.88 -15.95
CA TYR A 321 -1.71 15.20 -16.33
C TYR A 321 -1.16 15.74 -17.65
N PHE A 322 -2.01 15.97 -18.65
CA PHE A 322 -1.59 16.52 -19.94
C PHE A 322 -0.96 17.91 -19.83
N ALA A 323 -1.50 18.78 -18.97
CA ALA A 323 -0.89 20.10 -18.72
C ALA A 323 0.47 19.99 -18.00
N HIS A 324 0.61 19.04 -17.08
CA HIS A 324 1.90 18.73 -16.46
C HIS A 324 2.91 18.15 -17.47
N TRP A 325 2.47 17.24 -18.33
CA TRP A 325 3.27 16.65 -19.41
C TRP A 325 3.77 17.68 -20.42
N ARG A 326 2.90 18.63 -20.79
CA ARG A 326 3.29 19.75 -21.65
C ARG A 326 4.39 20.58 -20.99
N ARG A 327 4.18 20.97 -19.72
CA ARG A 327 5.19 21.73 -18.94
C ARG A 327 6.51 20.99 -18.80
N SER A 328 6.50 19.67 -18.58
CA SER A 328 7.75 18.92 -18.51
C SER A 328 8.50 18.95 -19.85
N LYS A 329 7.77 18.86 -20.97
CA LYS A 329 8.36 19.02 -22.30
C LYS A 329 8.93 20.41 -22.51
N ASP A 330 8.21 21.45 -22.10
CA ASP A 330 8.65 22.85 -22.24
C ASP A 330 9.92 23.13 -21.40
N THR A 331 10.15 22.38 -20.32
CA THR A 331 11.39 22.43 -19.53
C THR A 331 12.57 21.62 -20.12
N GLY A 332 12.44 21.07 -21.32
CA GLY A 332 13.54 20.34 -21.99
C GLY A 332 13.79 18.92 -21.46
N VAL A 333 12.79 18.27 -20.87
CA VAL A 333 12.91 16.91 -20.35
C VAL A 333 13.21 15.90 -21.47
N LEU A 334 14.29 15.12 -21.30
CA LEU A 334 14.62 14.01 -22.19
C LEU A 334 13.52 12.94 -22.11
N LEU A 335 12.94 12.60 -23.26
CA LEU A 335 12.00 11.49 -23.38
C LEU A 335 12.78 10.17 -23.40
N ASN A 336 12.79 9.46 -22.28
CA ASN A 336 13.28 8.08 -22.16
C ASN A 336 12.11 7.10 -22.00
N GLU A 337 12.40 5.80 -22.06
CA GLU A 337 11.41 4.74 -21.92
C GLU A 337 10.69 4.83 -20.57
N GLU A 338 11.43 5.03 -19.47
CA GLU A 338 10.85 5.12 -18.13
C GLU A 338 9.78 6.22 -18.04
N LEU A 339 10.09 7.41 -18.54
CA LEU A 339 9.12 8.50 -18.56
C LEU A 339 7.91 8.15 -19.44
N LEU A 340 8.10 7.52 -20.60
CA LEU A 340 6.99 7.07 -21.47
C LEU A 340 6.10 6.03 -20.78
N CYS A 341 6.69 5.09 -20.02
CA CYS A 341 5.98 4.09 -19.24
C CYS A 341 5.19 4.72 -18.08
N THR A 342 5.78 5.63 -17.32
CA THR A 342 5.08 6.42 -16.30
C THR A 342 3.93 7.21 -16.93
N THR A 343 4.16 7.76 -18.13
CA THR A 343 3.18 8.54 -18.90
C THR A 343 2.01 7.68 -19.38
N LEU A 344 2.28 6.45 -19.80
CA LEU A 344 1.26 5.47 -20.17
C LEU A 344 0.30 5.22 -19.00
N ILE A 345 0.87 4.92 -17.83
CA ILE A 345 0.10 4.63 -16.61
C ILE A 345 -0.65 5.90 -16.14
N ALA A 346 0.01 7.05 -16.09
CA ALA A 346 -0.61 8.31 -15.65
C ALA A 346 -1.75 8.78 -16.58
N PHE A 347 -1.61 8.63 -17.90
CA PHE A 347 -2.72 8.86 -18.82
C PHE A 347 -3.87 7.88 -18.58
N ALA A 348 -3.58 6.61 -18.28
CA ALA A 348 -4.61 5.62 -17.96
C ALA A 348 -5.35 5.95 -16.67
N ARG A 349 -4.63 6.37 -15.61
CA ARG A 349 -5.25 6.82 -14.35
C ARG A 349 -6.08 8.07 -14.54
N SER A 350 -5.65 9.02 -15.37
CA SER A 350 -6.43 10.21 -15.71
C SER A 350 -7.57 9.93 -16.70
N GLY A 351 -7.63 8.75 -17.32
CA GLY A 351 -8.69 8.35 -18.23
C GLY A 351 -8.54 8.87 -19.67
N SER A 352 -7.32 9.19 -20.10
CA SER A 352 -7.02 9.81 -21.39
C SER A 352 -6.59 8.79 -22.46
N PHE A 353 -7.51 7.95 -22.94
CA PHE A 353 -7.20 6.92 -23.95
C PHE A 353 -6.62 7.50 -25.26
N GLN A 354 -7.14 8.65 -25.71
CA GLN A 354 -6.65 9.32 -26.92
C GLN A 354 -5.17 9.71 -26.83
N HIS A 355 -4.72 10.18 -25.66
CA HIS A 355 -3.33 10.54 -25.43
C HIS A 355 -2.43 9.30 -25.34
N ILE A 356 -2.91 8.21 -24.74
CA ILE A 356 -2.21 6.91 -24.78
C ILE A 356 -1.95 6.49 -26.22
N ARG A 357 -3.00 6.44 -27.05
CA ARG A 357 -2.93 6.05 -28.46
C ARG A 357 -1.98 6.97 -29.25
N GLY A 358 -2.16 8.28 -29.14
CA GLY A 358 -1.44 9.24 -29.98
C GLY A 358 -0.02 9.55 -29.53
N ILE A 359 0.19 9.81 -28.23
CA ILE A 359 1.47 10.29 -27.69
C ILE A 359 2.39 9.13 -27.35
N VAL A 360 1.89 8.15 -26.59
CA VAL A 360 2.75 7.09 -26.06
C VAL A 360 2.92 5.98 -27.08
N LEU A 361 1.83 5.36 -27.55
CA LEU A 361 1.92 4.20 -28.44
C LEU A 361 2.39 4.59 -29.84
N LYS A 362 1.67 5.50 -30.52
CA LYS A 362 1.99 5.89 -31.90
C LYS A 362 3.30 6.69 -32.01
N ARG A 363 3.44 7.81 -31.30
CA ARG A 363 4.66 8.65 -31.37
C ARG A 363 5.85 8.10 -30.57
N GLY A 364 5.58 7.37 -29.48
CA GLY A 364 6.62 6.79 -28.63
C GLY A 364 7.26 5.57 -29.26
N PHE A 365 6.43 4.59 -29.62
CA PHE A 365 6.84 3.23 -30.02
C PHE A 365 6.40 2.80 -31.43
N GLY A 366 5.70 3.65 -32.19
CA GLY A 366 5.22 3.32 -33.54
C GLY A 366 4.04 2.35 -33.56
N ILE A 367 3.38 2.12 -32.43
CA ILE A 367 2.27 1.16 -32.30
C ILE A 367 0.96 1.88 -32.60
N GLY A 368 0.26 1.42 -33.64
CA GLY A 368 -1.08 1.82 -34.01
C GLY A 368 -2.15 1.02 -33.27
N LEU A 369 -3.28 1.67 -33.03
CA LEU A 369 -4.48 1.06 -32.46
C LEU A 369 -5.68 1.50 -33.29
N VAL A 370 -6.32 0.55 -33.97
CA VAL A 370 -7.55 0.76 -34.72
C VAL A 370 -8.68 0.04 -33.99
N GLU A 371 -9.74 0.79 -33.66
CA GLU A 371 -10.91 0.26 -32.93
C GLU A 371 -12.03 -0.04 -33.93
N ASP A 372 -12.52 -1.28 -33.95
CA ASP A 372 -13.76 -1.61 -34.64
C ASP A 372 -14.94 -1.03 -33.83
N ARG A 373 -15.68 -0.11 -34.45
CA ARG A 373 -16.81 0.57 -33.80
C ARG A 373 -17.98 -0.37 -33.45
N LYS A 374 -18.12 -1.52 -34.12
CA LYS A 374 -19.23 -2.46 -33.91
C LYS A 374 -18.95 -3.40 -32.74
N THR A 375 -17.81 -4.08 -32.77
CA THR A 375 -17.44 -5.07 -31.75
C THR A 375 -16.67 -4.44 -30.57
N GLY A 376 -16.07 -3.27 -30.80
CA GLY A 376 -15.18 -2.60 -29.87
C GLY A 376 -13.86 -3.34 -29.65
N THR A 377 -13.52 -4.29 -30.52
CA THR A 377 -12.21 -4.94 -30.55
C THR A 377 -11.18 -4.00 -31.14
N PHE A 378 -9.92 -4.22 -30.79
CA PHE A 378 -8.81 -3.44 -31.31
C PHE A 378 -7.94 -4.34 -32.18
N THR A 379 -7.49 -3.80 -33.29
CA THR A 379 -6.35 -4.35 -34.03
C THR A 379 -5.12 -3.53 -33.65
N VAL A 380 -4.03 -4.25 -33.35
CA VAL A 380 -2.73 -3.68 -32.99
C VAL A 380 -1.80 -3.87 -34.17
N ASP A 381 -1.19 -2.80 -34.65
CA ASP A 381 -0.30 -2.81 -35.80
C ASP A 381 0.89 -1.87 -35.62
N GLY A 382 1.93 -2.05 -36.43
CA GLY A 382 3.11 -1.19 -36.44
C GLY A 382 4.05 -1.34 -35.24
N PHE A 383 5.28 -0.93 -35.47
CA PHE A 383 6.32 -0.79 -34.47
C PHE A 383 7.38 0.19 -35.00
N LYS A 384 8.19 0.72 -34.10
CA LYS A 384 9.33 1.57 -34.43
C LYS A 384 10.62 0.80 -34.19
N THR A 385 11.56 0.87 -35.13
CA THR A 385 12.90 0.32 -34.93
C THR A 385 13.74 1.27 -34.08
N PHE A 386 14.51 0.71 -33.15
CA PHE A 386 15.41 1.46 -32.28
C PHE A 386 16.85 1.00 -32.53
N ARG A 387 17.78 1.95 -32.53
CA ARG A 387 19.21 1.63 -32.50
C ARG A 387 19.56 1.00 -31.15
N PRO A 388 20.52 0.07 -31.07
CA PRO A 388 21.04 -0.44 -29.81
C PRO A 388 21.45 0.69 -28.87
N GLY A 389 21.12 0.58 -27.58
CA GLY A 389 21.42 1.59 -26.56
C GLY A 389 20.54 2.85 -26.58
N ASN A 390 19.51 2.92 -27.44
CA ASN A 390 18.59 4.04 -27.42
C ASN A 390 17.81 4.09 -26.10
N PRO A 391 17.81 5.21 -25.35
CA PRO A 391 17.13 5.32 -24.06
C PRO A 391 15.60 5.20 -24.14
N ARG A 392 15.03 5.17 -25.35
CA ARG A 392 13.60 4.95 -25.63
C ARG A 392 13.28 3.53 -26.12
N ALA A 393 14.29 2.69 -26.29
CA ALA A 393 14.06 1.30 -26.68
C ALA A 393 13.19 0.61 -25.61
N PRO A 394 12.18 -0.15 -26.02
CA PRO A 394 11.31 -0.84 -25.08
C PRO A 394 12.06 -1.96 -24.37
N THR A 395 11.73 -2.13 -23.09
CA THR A 395 12.20 -3.19 -22.22
C THR A 395 10.99 -3.85 -21.54
N GLU A 396 11.24 -4.75 -20.61
CA GLU A 396 10.22 -5.33 -19.72
C GLU A 396 9.38 -4.27 -18.98
N ARG A 397 9.93 -3.06 -18.78
CA ARG A 397 9.21 -1.92 -18.19
C ARG A 397 7.98 -1.54 -19.01
N LEU A 398 8.08 -1.54 -20.33
CA LEU A 398 6.93 -1.27 -21.21
C LEU A 398 5.85 -2.34 -21.06
N LEU A 399 6.21 -3.61 -21.04
CA LEU A 399 5.26 -4.73 -20.88
C LEU A 399 4.48 -4.59 -19.57
N ASN A 400 5.18 -4.33 -18.46
CA ASN A 400 4.56 -4.04 -17.17
C ASN A 400 3.65 -2.81 -17.21
N ALA A 401 4.09 -1.72 -17.84
CA ALA A 401 3.31 -0.48 -17.94
C ALA A 401 2.04 -0.64 -18.79
N ILE A 402 2.08 -1.46 -19.86
CA ILE A 402 0.91 -1.82 -20.67
C ILE A 402 -0.13 -2.52 -19.79
N VAL A 403 0.28 -3.57 -19.07
CA VAL A 403 -0.63 -4.31 -18.18
C VAL A 403 -1.22 -3.40 -17.10
N GLU A 404 -0.41 -2.57 -16.47
CA GLU A 404 -0.85 -1.66 -15.41
C GLU A 404 -1.82 -0.59 -15.93
N ALA A 405 -1.51 0.01 -17.08
CA ALA A 405 -2.33 1.04 -17.71
C ALA A 405 -3.67 0.48 -18.19
N PHE A 406 -3.67 -0.55 -19.02
CA PHE A 406 -4.90 -1.10 -19.59
C PHE A 406 -5.70 -1.92 -18.57
N GLY A 407 -5.03 -2.57 -17.61
CA GLY A 407 -5.66 -3.19 -16.44
C GLY A 407 -6.44 -2.18 -15.61
N SER A 408 -5.84 -1.01 -15.32
CA SER A 408 -6.53 0.08 -14.63
C SER A 408 -7.79 0.58 -15.34
N MET A 409 -7.77 0.58 -16.67
CA MET A 409 -8.89 0.99 -17.52
C MET A 409 -9.94 -0.12 -17.72
N MET A 410 -9.69 -1.32 -17.18
CA MET A 410 -10.47 -2.55 -17.38
C MET A 410 -10.51 -3.03 -18.84
N ARG A 411 -9.44 -2.80 -19.60
CA ARG A 411 -9.28 -3.25 -20.99
C ARG A 411 -8.31 -4.43 -21.06
N ILE A 412 -8.64 -5.51 -20.35
CA ILE A 412 -7.76 -6.68 -20.17
C ILE A 412 -7.43 -7.38 -21.50
N ARG A 413 -8.40 -7.54 -22.41
CA ARG A 413 -8.14 -8.12 -23.74
C ARG A 413 -7.12 -7.31 -24.55
N LEU A 414 -7.28 -5.99 -24.55
CA LEU A 414 -6.33 -5.10 -25.22
C LEU A 414 -4.96 -5.14 -24.55
N ALA A 415 -4.90 -5.26 -23.22
CA ALA A 415 -3.65 -5.43 -22.49
C ALA A 415 -2.92 -6.70 -22.95
N TYR A 416 -3.63 -7.84 -23.01
CA TYR A 416 -3.09 -9.11 -23.51
C TYR A 416 -2.60 -9.01 -24.96
N GLN A 417 -3.42 -8.45 -25.87
CA GLN A 417 -3.03 -8.27 -27.28
C GLN A 417 -1.78 -7.39 -27.45
N LEU A 418 -1.72 -6.26 -26.73
CA LEU A 418 -0.55 -5.37 -26.76
C LEU A 418 0.68 -6.04 -26.16
N LEU A 419 0.51 -6.81 -25.08
CA LEU A 419 1.59 -7.54 -24.44
C LEU A 419 2.22 -8.54 -25.41
N THR A 420 1.40 -9.37 -26.07
CA THR A 420 1.85 -10.34 -27.07
C THR A 420 2.49 -9.65 -28.27
N HIS A 421 1.87 -8.59 -28.81
CA HIS A 421 2.42 -7.83 -29.94
C HIS A 421 3.79 -7.23 -29.62
N VAL A 422 3.94 -6.57 -28.47
CA VAL A 422 5.21 -5.94 -28.08
C VAL A 422 6.28 -7.00 -27.80
N SER A 423 5.94 -8.11 -27.15
CA SER A 423 6.87 -9.22 -26.90
C SER A 423 7.43 -9.77 -28.21
N ILE A 424 6.57 -10.04 -29.21
CA ILE A 424 6.97 -10.59 -30.51
C ILE A 424 7.74 -9.56 -31.34
N THR A 425 7.24 -8.33 -31.45
CA THR A 425 7.84 -7.31 -32.34
C THR A 425 9.19 -6.82 -31.85
N PHE A 426 9.37 -6.70 -30.53
CA PHE A 426 10.63 -6.24 -29.94
C PHE A 426 11.51 -7.37 -29.40
N GLN A 427 11.08 -8.63 -29.52
CA GLN A 427 11.78 -9.82 -29.03
C GLN A 427 12.11 -9.72 -27.52
N ILE A 428 11.13 -9.29 -26.73
CA ILE A 428 11.25 -9.14 -25.27
C ILE A 428 10.43 -10.27 -24.61
N PRO A 429 11.05 -11.18 -23.84
CA PRO A 429 10.30 -12.21 -23.14
C PRO A 429 9.35 -11.56 -22.14
N ILE A 430 8.15 -12.12 -21.97
CA ILE A 430 7.20 -11.60 -20.98
C ILE A 430 7.63 -12.07 -19.60
N PRO A 431 8.00 -11.16 -18.68
CA PRO A 431 8.43 -11.53 -17.34
C PRO A 431 7.30 -12.17 -16.53
N ARG A 432 7.68 -13.02 -15.58
CA ARG A 432 6.77 -13.60 -14.58
C ARG A 432 5.90 -12.53 -13.92
N GLU A 433 6.50 -11.44 -13.44
CA GLU A 433 5.78 -10.36 -12.76
C GLU A 433 4.68 -9.74 -13.62
N THR A 434 4.90 -9.64 -14.93
CA THR A 434 3.93 -9.08 -15.88
C THR A 434 2.72 -9.99 -16.04
N TRP A 435 2.92 -11.30 -16.15
CA TRP A 435 1.86 -12.31 -16.16
C TRP A 435 1.05 -12.29 -14.86
N CYS A 436 1.74 -12.32 -13.71
CA CYS A 436 1.12 -12.21 -12.40
C CYS A 436 0.28 -10.92 -12.29
N ASN A 437 0.80 -9.79 -12.79
CA ASN A 437 0.07 -8.53 -12.75
C ASN A 437 -1.17 -8.54 -13.66
N LEU A 438 -1.08 -9.16 -14.85
CA LEU A 438 -2.19 -9.27 -15.79
C LEU A 438 -3.33 -10.12 -15.20
N LEU A 439 -2.99 -11.27 -14.61
CA LEU A 439 -3.94 -12.14 -13.92
C LEU A 439 -4.65 -11.40 -12.77
N ASN A 440 -3.88 -10.71 -11.93
CA ASN A 440 -4.41 -9.92 -10.82
C ASN A 440 -5.37 -8.81 -11.30
N TRP A 441 -5.00 -8.08 -12.36
CA TRP A 441 -5.88 -7.09 -12.96
C TRP A 441 -7.14 -7.71 -13.55
N ALA A 442 -7.04 -8.86 -14.24
CA ALA A 442 -8.18 -9.58 -14.77
C ALA A 442 -9.17 -9.94 -13.65
N TYR A 443 -8.67 -10.47 -12.53
CA TYR A 443 -9.50 -10.77 -11.37
C TYR A 443 -10.16 -9.55 -10.76
N VAL A 444 -9.38 -8.50 -10.43
CA VAL A 444 -9.89 -7.24 -9.86
C VAL A 444 -10.98 -6.63 -10.75
N CYS A 445 -10.79 -6.69 -12.07
CA CYS A 445 -11.76 -6.23 -13.04
C CYS A 445 -13.01 -7.11 -13.07
N GLY A 446 -12.86 -8.44 -13.00
CA GLY A 446 -13.95 -9.42 -13.04
C GLY A 446 -14.85 -9.48 -11.81
N VAL A 447 -14.42 -8.91 -10.67
CA VAL A 447 -15.23 -8.87 -9.43
C VAL A 447 -16.63 -8.27 -9.68
N LYS A 448 -17.68 -8.94 -9.15
CA LYS A 448 -19.10 -8.58 -9.35
C LYS A 448 -19.41 -7.11 -9.09
N SER A 449 -18.81 -6.51 -8.05
CA SER A 449 -19.07 -5.11 -7.69
C SER A 449 -18.60 -4.11 -8.75
N ASN A 450 -17.45 -4.37 -9.37
CA ASN A 450 -16.91 -3.54 -10.45
C ASN A 450 -17.71 -3.75 -11.75
N GLN A 451 -18.08 -4.98 -12.06
CA GLN A 451 -18.91 -5.30 -13.22
C GLN A 451 -20.34 -4.72 -13.11
N ARG A 452 -20.95 -4.72 -11.92
CA ARG A 452 -22.27 -4.12 -11.68
C ARG A 452 -22.29 -2.62 -11.96
N GLN A 453 -21.26 -1.88 -11.53
CA GLN A 453 -21.18 -0.44 -11.82
C GLN A 453 -21.12 -0.15 -13.32
N ARG A 454 -20.56 -1.06 -14.12
CA ARG A 454 -20.47 -0.90 -15.58
C ARG A 454 -21.77 -1.14 -16.31
N ARG A 455 -22.73 -1.85 -15.72
CA ARG A 455 -24.06 -2.03 -16.32
C ARG A 455 -24.83 -0.72 -16.46
N PHE A 456 -24.42 0.32 -15.73
CA PHE A 456 -24.97 1.68 -15.86
C PHE A 456 -24.33 2.48 -17.00
N MET A 457 -23.39 1.91 -17.77
CA MET A 457 -22.84 2.54 -18.97
C MET A 457 -23.43 1.90 -20.22
N ASP A 458 -24.22 2.67 -20.98
CA ASP A 458 -24.94 2.16 -22.15
C ASP A 458 -24.00 1.84 -23.33
N PHE A 459 -22.88 2.57 -23.45
CA PHE A 459 -21.90 2.41 -24.54
C PHE A 459 -20.55 1.88 -24.05
N PHE A 460 -20.55 0.80 -23.26
CA PHE A 460 -19.29 0.13 -22.91
C PHE A 460 -19.01 -1.04 -23.86
N PRO A 461 -17.85 -1.07 -24.54
CA PRO A 461 -17.55 -2.11 -25.53
C PRO A 461 -17.70 -3.53 -24.95
N PRO A 462 -18.34 -4.47 -25.66
CA PRO A 462 -18.39 -5.87 -25.26
C PRO A 462 -17.00 -6.46 -24.98
N SER A 463 -15.99 -6.03 -25.75
CA SER A 463 -14.57 -6.39 -25.59
C SER A 463 -13.96 -6.05 -24.22
N SER A 464 -14.58 -5.13 -23.48
CA SER A 464 -14.11 -4.68 -22.17
C SER A 464 -14.86 -5.34 -21.01
N LYS A 465 -15.76 -6.29 -21.30
CA LYS A 465 -16.35 -7.18 -20.29
C LYS A 465 -15.31 -8.21 -19.86
N VAL A 466 -15.04 -8.27 -18.56
CA VAL A 466 -14.10 -9.24 -17.97
C VAL A 466 -14.92 -10.32 -17.27
N THR A 467 -14.82 -11.54 -17.79
CA THR A 467 -15.49 -12.71 -17.25
C THR A 467 -14.52 -13.55 -16.41
N PRO A 468 -15.01 -14.37 -15.46
CA PRO A 468 -14.16 -15.35 -14.77
C PRO A 468 -13.44 -16.31 -15.72
N SER A 469 -13.99 -16.55 -16.92
CA SER A 469 -13.34 -17.38 -17.94
C SER A 469 -12.07 -16.75 -18.51
N MET A 470 -12.03 -15.43 -18.63
CA MET A 470 -10.80 -14.73 -19.01
C MET A 470 -9.70 -14.87 -17.96
N VAL A 471 -10.06 -14.94 -16.68
CA VAL A 471 -9.08 -15.14 -15.60
C VAL A 471 -8.45 -16.52 -15.70
N THR A 472 -9.26 -17.56 -15.92
CA THR A 472 -8.72 -18.92 -16.11
C THR A 472 -7.95 -19.05 -17.42
N GLU A 473 -8.40 -18.40 -18.51
CA GLU A 473 -7.66 -18.42 -19.78
C GLU A 473 -6.26 -17.81 -19.64
N ILE A 474 -6.14 -16.69 -18.93
CA ILE A 474 -4.85 -16.07 -18.63
C ILE A 474 -4.01 -16.98 -17.73
N TRP A 475 -4.62 -17.61 -16.71
CA TRP A 475 -3.96 -18.59 -15.86
C TRP A 475 -3.39 -19.75 -16.69
N ASP A 476 -4.24 -20.41 -17.48
CA ASP A 476 -3.87 -21.56 -18.30
C ASP A 476 -2.76 -21.18 -19.29
N THR A 477 -2.85 -19.99 -19.90
CA THR A 477 -1.82 -19.48 -20.83
C THR A 477 -0.49 -19.25 -20.12
N MET A 478 -0.48 -18.63 -18.93
CA MET A 478 0.77 -18.34 -18.23
C MET A 478 1.43 -19.60 -17.66
N THR A 479 0.67 -20.62 -17.26
CA THR A 479 1.21 -21.85 -16.67
C THR A 479 1.56 -22.93 -17.70
N SER A 480 0.97 -22.88 -18.89
CA SER A 480 1.25 -23.85 -19.96
C SER A 480 2.44 -23.44 -20.81
N GLU A 481 2.92 -24.37 -21.64
CA GLU A 481 3.86 -24.04 -22.71
C GLU A 481 3.26 -22.97 -23.64
N PRO A 482 4.06 -21.98 -24.10
CA PRO A 482 5.51 -21.88 -24.00
C PRO A 482 6.03 -21.13 -22.75
N TYR A 483 5.16 -20.60 -21.89
CA TYR A 483 5.56 -19.64 -20.85
C TYR A 483 5.95 -20.28 -19.51
N ASN A 484 5.28 -21.38 -19.11
CA ASN A 484 5.61 -22.18 -17.92
C ASN A 484 5.90 -21.33 -16.64
N VAL A 485 5.13 -20.28 -16.41
CA VAL A 485 5.37 -19.35 -15.31
C VAL A 485 4.91 -19.95 -13.99
N GLU A 486 5.82 -20.01 -13.02
CA GLU A 486 5.50 -20.45 -11.65
C GLU A 486 4.61 -19.42 -10.93
N PRO A 487 3.36 -19.75 -10.56
CA PRO A 487 2.46 -18.79 -9.93
C PRO A 487 2.89 -18.44 -8.50
N SER A 488 2.64 -17.19 -8.05
CA SER A 488 2.78 -16.81 -6.64
C SER A 488 1.55 -17.20 -5.82
N PHE A 489 1.65 -17.15 -4.49
CA PHE A 489 0.50 -17.37 -3.59
C PHE A 489 -0.73 -16.52 -3.97
N GLU A 490 -0.54 -15.21 -4.23
CA GLU A 490 -1.62 -14.33 -4.67
C GLU A 490 -2.30 -14.80 -5.96
N ASN A 491 -1.53 -15.35 -6.91
CA ASN A 491 -2.09 -15.90 -8.14
C ASN A 491 -2.93 -17.15 -7.86
N TYR A 492 -2.48 -18.04 -6.98
CA TYR A 492 -3.25 -19.21 -6.56
C TYR A 492 -4.58 -18.78 -5.93
N ILE A 493 -4.58 -17.79 -5.03
CA ILE A 493 -5.80 -17.24 -4.42
C ILE A 493 -6.75 -16.65 -5.47
N VAL A 494 -6.22 -15.96 -6.48
CA VAL A 494 -7.01 -15.46 -7.61
C VAL A 494 -7.67 -16.59 -8.40
N ASN A 495 -6.94 -17.67 -8.69
CA ASN A 495 -7.48 -18.79 -9.44
C ASN A 495 -8.52 -19.57 -8.62
N ILE A 496 -8.23 -19.87 -7.34
CA ILE A 496 -9.16 -20.54 -6.41
C ILE A 496 -10.49 -19.79 -6.36
N ASN A 497 -10.48 -18.46 -6.16
CA ASN A 497 -11.70 -17.67 -6.14
C ASN A 497 -12.45 -17.68 -7.49
N SER A 498 -11.72 -17.76 -8.60
CA SER A 498 -12.31 -17.86 -9.95
C SER A 498 -12.96 -19.23 -10.18
N LEU A 499 -12.35 -20.31 -9.70
CA LEU A 499 -12.90 -21.67 -9.71
C LEU A 499 -14.16 -21.79 -8.83
N ILE A 500 -14.13 -21.21 -7.63
CA ILE A 500 -15.29 -21.13 -6.73
C ILE A 500 -16.44 -20.40 -7.41
N PHE A 501 -16.17 -19.27 -8.07
CA PHE A 501 -17.19 -18.54 -8.82
C PHE A 501 -17.80 -19.40 -9.94
N LYS A 502 -16.99 -20.20 -10.62
CA LYS A 502 -17.40 -21.13 -11.67
C LYS A 502 -18.05 -22.42 -11.14
N HIS A 503 -18.23 -22.56 -9.82
CA HIS A 503 -18.76 -23.74 -9.16
C HIS A 503 -17.91 -25.02 -9.36
N ARG A 504 -16.61 -24.88 -9.65
CA ARG A 504 -15.63 -25.98 -9.72
C ARG A 504 -14.98 -26.17 -8.34
N PHE A 505 -15.77 -26.65 -7.39
CA PHE A 505 -15.34 -26.70 -5.98
C PHE A 505 -14.26 -27.74 -5.69
N SER A 506 -14.26 -28.90 -6.35
CA SER A 506 -13.21 -29.92 -6.18
C SER A 506 -11.84 -29.36 -6.53
N ALA A 507 -11.67 -28.87 -7.76
CA ALA A 507 -10.42 -28.25 -8.20
C ALA A 507 -9.99 -27.07 -7.30
N ALA A 508 -10.95 -26.28 -6.79
CA ALA A 508 -10.63 -25.21 -5.85
C ALA A 508 -10.09 -25.74 -4.50
N LEU A 509 -10.67 -26.82 -3.98
CA LEU A 509 -10.22 -27.47 -2.75
C LEU A 509 -8.85 -28.13 -2.94
N ASP A 510 -8.64 -28.82 -4.06
CA ASP A 510 -7.36 -29.46 -4.38
C ASP A 510 -6.25 -28.41 -4.44
N MET A 511 -6.47 -27.25 -5.08
CA MET A 511 -5.52 -26.14 -5.05
C MET A 511 -5.27 -25.55 -3.65
N ILE A 512 -6.28 -25.56 -2.76
CA ILE A 512 -6.10 -25.14 -1.36
C ILE A 512 -5.19 -26.14 -0.64
N ARG A 513 -5.44 -27.45 -0.80
CA ARG A 513 -4.65 -28.54 -0.20
C ARG A 513 -3.21 -28.55 -0.68
N ASP A 514 -3.01 -28.43 -1.98
CA ASP A 514 -1.72 -28.69 -2.62
C ASP A 514 -0.79 -27.48 -2.60
N HIS A 515 -1.34 -26.26 -2.49
CA HIS A 515 -0.54 -25.03 -2.59
C HIS A 515 -0.77 -24.05 -1.46
N ALA A 516 -2.02 -23.71 -1.13
CA ALA A 516 -2.30 -22.65 -0.17
C ALA A 516 -1.93 -23.05 1.28
N VAL A 517 -2.32 -24.26 1.71
CA VAL A 517 -1.99 -24.78 3.04
C VAL A 517 -0.49 -25.03 3.20
N PRO A 518 0.22 -25.69 2.26
CA PRO A 518 1.67 -25.84 2.35
C PRO A 518 2.42 -24.51 2.45
N HIS A 519 1.98 -23.48 1.72
CA HIS A 519 2.58 -22.14 1.84
C HIS A 519 2.37 -21.55 3.23
N TYR A 520 1.18 -21.69 3.82
CA TYR A 520 0.92 -21.27 5.20
C TYR A 520 1.84 -22.01 6.20
N ARG A 521 2.00 -23.32 6.05
CA ARG A 521 2.90 -24.13 6.90
C ARG A 521 4.37 -23.73 6.78
N GLN A 522 4.81 -23.33 5.58
CA GLN A 522 6.15 -22.80 5.39
C GLN A 522 6.36 -21.49 6.17
N LEU A 523 5.39 -20.58 6.11
CA LEU A 523 5.44 -19.31 6.86
C LEU A 523 5.36 -19.54 8.38
N GLU A 524 4.58 -20.52 8.83
CA GLU A 524 4.51 -20.95 10.22
C GLU A 524 5.89 -21.42 10.72
N LYS A 525 6.56 -22.30 9.96
CA LYS A 525 7.93 -22.74 10.29
C LYS A 525 8.94 -21.58 10.33
N GLN A 526 8.88 -20.67 9.37
CA GLN A 526 9.77 -19.48 9.34
C GLN A 526 9.49 -18.54 10.51
N HIS A 527 8.24 -18.38 10.90
CA HIS A 527 7.86 -17.56 12.05
C HIS A 527 8.41 -18.17 13.34
N LEU A 528 8.25 -19.48 13.55
CA LEU A 528 8.79 -20.18 14.70
C LEU A 528 10.32 -20.00 14.78
N GLN A 529 11.03 -20.15 13.66
CA GLN A 529 12.47 -19.92 13.61
C GLN A 529 12.84 -18.48 14.01
N SER A 530 12.12 -17.47 13.47
CA SER A 530 12.37 -16.07 13.82
C SER A 530 12.05 -15.74 15.28
N VAL A 531 11.06 -16.41 15.89
CA VAL A 531 10.76 -16.26 17.32
C VAL A 531 11.91 -16.83 18.16
N VAL A 532 12.39 -18.03 17.82
CA VAL A 532 13.51 -18.67 18.51
C VAL A 532 14.78 -17.83 18.40
N ASP A 533 15.11 -17.34 17.21
CA ASP A 533 16.29 -16.50 16.99
C ASP A 533 16.23 -15.20 17.81
N ASP A 534 15.08 -14.52 17.84
CA ASP A 534 14.88 -13.30 18.63
C ASP A 534 15.02 -13.56 20.14
N VAL A 535 14.48 -14.69 20.63
CA VAL A 535 14.57 -15.10 22.05
C VAL A 535 16.01 -15.43 22.43
N LEU A 536 16.75 -16.15 21.58
CA LEU A 536 18.16 -16.48 21.81
C LEU A 536 19.08 -15.25 21.79
N GLN A 537 18.71 -14.23 21.02
CA GLN A 537 19.43 -12.95 20.97
C GLN A 537 19.01 -11.97 22.10
N GLU A 538 18.10 -12.39 22.98
CA GLU A 538 17.59 -11.59 24.11
C GLU A 538 17.06 -10.21 23.67
N VAL A 539 16.45 -10.14 22.48
CA VAL A 539 15.99 -8.87 21.93
C VAL A 539 14.81 -8.35 22.74
N SER A 540 14.90 -7.10 23.21
CA SER A 540 13.84 -6.47 23.99
C SER A 540 12.53 -6.28 23.20
N GLU A 541 12.63 -6.16 21.87
CA GLU A 541 11.50 -6.02 20.97
C GLU A 541 11.54 -7.02 19.80
N PRO A 542 10.37 -7.47 19.29
CA PRO A 542 10.31 -8.34 18.11
C PRO A 542 11.00 -7.68 16.92
N SER A 543 11.90 -8.43 16.26
CA SER A 543 12.64 -7.96 15.11
C SER A 543 11.73 -7.59 13.93
N HIS A 544 12.21 -6.74 13.03
CA HIS A 544 11.47 -6.40 11.81
C HIS A 544 11.14 -7.67 11.00
N SER A 545 12.06 -8.64 10.97
CA SER A 545 11.87 -9.93 10.30
C SER A 545 10.69 -10.70 10.90
N ARG A 546 10.67 -10.88 12.23
CA ARG A 546 9.57 -11.56 12.94
C ARG A 546 8.21 -10.94 12.63
N ARG A 547 8.12 -9.60 12.70
CA ARG A 547 6.86 -8.87 12.41
C ARG A 547 6.43 -9.03 10.95
N THR A 548 7.38 -9.08 10.01
CA THR A 548 7.10 -9.22 8.58
C THR A 548 6.52 -10.60 8.28
N ILE A 549 7.18 -11.65 8.79
CA ILE A 549 6.73 -13.03 8.62
C ILE A 549 5.38 -13.26 9.32
N GLU A 550 5.21 -12.73 10.54
CA GLU A 550 3.92 -12.77 11.26
C GLU A 550 2.80 -12.15 10.40
N THR A 551 3.05 -10.99 9.80
CA THR A 551 2.06 -10.32 8.94
C THR A 551 1.75 -11.11 7.67
N GLN A 552 2.76 -11.73 7.04
CA GLN A 552 2.57 -12.61 5.88
C GLN A 552 1.77 -13.87 6.24
N LYS A 553 2.06 -14.48 7.40
CA LYS A 553 1.34 -15.63 7.95
C LYS A 553 -0.14 -15.28 8.17
N GLU A 554 -0.42 -14.14 8.81
CA GLU A 554 -1.79 -13.67 9.03
C GLU A 554 -2.53 -13.35 7.73
N HIS A 555 -1.85 -12.72 6.76
CA HIS A 555 -2.41 -12.45 5.45
C HIS A 555 -2.83 -13.74 4.74
N THR A 556 -1.93 -14.72 4.71
CA THR A 556 -2.13 -16.03 4.07
C THR A 556 -3.31 -16.76 4.70
N TRP A 557 -3.36 -16.81 6.04
CA TRP A 557 -4.48 -17.38 6.78
C TRP A 557 -5.81 -16.72 6.41
N TYR A 558 -5.86 -15.38 6.37
CA TYR A 558 -7.06 -14.63 6.02
C TYR A 558 -7.53 -14.91 4.59
N GLN A 559 -6.62 -15.03 3.62
CA GLN A 559 -6.97 -15.34 2.24
C GLN A 559 -7.55 -16.76 2.10
N ILE A 560 -6.99 -17.74 2.80
CA ILE A 560 -7.51 -19.12 2.83
C ILE A 560 -8.90 -19.14 3.47
N ALA A 561 -9.06 -18.55 4.65
CA ALA A 561 -10.33 -18.42 5.36
C ALA A 561 -11.42 -17.81 4.46
N LYS A 562 -11.08 -16.72 3.77
CA LYS A 562 -11.98 -16.04 2.83
C LYS A 562 -12.34 -16.89 1.61
N CYS A 563 -11.42 -17.71 1.09
CA CYS A 563 -11.72 -18.65 0.01
C CYS A 563 -12.76 -19.68 0.48
N LEU A 564 -12.58 -20.23 1.69
CA LEU A 564 -13.53 -21.17 2.29
C LEU A 564 -14.90 -20.53 2.55
N GLU A 565 -14.94 -19.31 3.10
CA GLU A 565 -16.19 -18.55 3.26
C GLU A 565 -16.91 -18.32 1.93
N ASN A 566 -16.16 -17.93 0.89
CA ASN A 566 -16.70 -17.73 -0.45
C ASN A 566 -17.25 -19.04 -1.04
N LEU A 567 -16.56 -20.17 -0.81
CA LEU A 567 -17.00 -21.50 -1.22
C LEU A 567 -18.30 -21.88 -0.53
N LEU A 568 -18.37 -21.77 0.80
CA LEU A 568 -19.59 -22.05 1.58
C LEU A 568 -20.75 -21.15 1.15
N SER A 569 -20.48 -19.86 0.92
CA SER A 569 -21.49 -18.90 0.44
C SER A 569 -21.97 -19.21 -0.97
N ALA A 570 -21.08 -19.64 -1.87
CA ALA A 570 -21.42 -20.02 -3.24
C ALA A 570 -22.24 -21.31 -3.27
N ALA A 571 -21.83 -22.33 -2.50
CA ALA A 571 -22.55 -23.59 -2.35
C ALA A 571 -23.95 -23.37 -1.75
N SER A 572 -24.07 -22.53 -0.73
CA SER A 572 -25.35 -22.21 -0.07
C SER A 572 -26.35 -21.49 -0.99
N LYS A 573 -25.87 -20.80 -2.03
CA LYS A 573 -26.73 -20.11 -3.01
C LYS A 573 -27.24 -21.05 -4.12
N ASP A 574 -26.54 -22.15 -4.37
CA ASP A 574 -26.90 -23.10 -5.42
C ASP A 574 -27.98 -24.08 -4.92
N SER A 575 -29.15 -24.05 -5.55
CA SER A 575 -30.29 -24.93 -5.18
C SER A 575 -30.00 -26.41 -5.38
N ARG A 576 -29.22 -26.79 -6.41
CA ARG A 576 -28.92 -28.19 -6.70
C ARG A 576 -27.99 -28.77 -5.64
N ARG A 577 -26.96 -28.00 -5.27
CA ARG A 577 -25.98 -28.40 -4.25
C ARG A 577 -26.60 -28.46 -2.85
N ARG A 578 -27.53 -27.55 -2.53
CA ARG A 578 -28.29 -27.60 -1.27
C ARG A 578 -29.06 -28.89 -1.06
N LYS A 579 -29.60 -29.47 -2.14
CA LYS A 579 -30.40 -30.70 -2.12
C LYS A 579 -29.56 -31.98 -2.22
N GLY A 580 -28.29 -31.87 -2.63
CA GLY A 580 -27.43 -33.02 -2.85
C GLY A 580 -26.43 -33.27 -1.73
N ASN A 581 -25.68 -34.36 -1.87
CA ASN A 581 -24.68 -34.84 -0.91
C ASN A 581 -23.56 -33.84 -0.62
N PHE A 582 -23.40 -32.81 -1.46
CA PHE A 582 -22.41 -31.77 -1.23
C PHE A 582 -22.68 -31.01 0.07
N ALA A 583 -23.94 -30.65 0.34
CA ALA A 583 -24.27 -29.87 1.54
C ALA A 583 -24.27 -30.73 2.82
N THR A 584 -24.64 -32.00 2.72
CA THR A 584 -24.79 -32.91 3.87
C THR A 584 -23.53 -33.70 4.20
N THR A 585 -22.63 -33.90 3.24
CA THR A 585 -21.44 -34.74 3.41
C THR A 585 -20.17 -33.96 3.12
N ALA A 586 -20.05 -33.33 1.94
CA ALA A 586 -18.82 -32.65 1.57
C ALA A 586 -18.52 -31.42 2.46
N ILE A 587 -19.53 -30.59 2.78
CA ILE A 587 -19.32 -29.42 3.66
C ILE A 587 -18.85 -29.84 5.06
N PRO A 588 -19.48 -30.80 5.76
CA PRO A 588 -18.94 -31.31 7.02
C PRO A 588 -17.48 -31.79 6.92
N HIS A 589 -17.11 -32.54 5.87
CA HIS A 589 -15.72 -32.95 5.67
C HIS A 589 -14.76 -31.78 5.46
N ILE A 590 -15.17 -30.76 4.69
CA ILE A 590 -14.39 -29.52 4.51
C ILE A 590 -14.22 -28.80 5.85
N VAL A 591 -15.27 -28.76 6.69
CA VAL A 591 -15.21 -28.13 8.01
C VAL A 591 -14.26 -28.87 8.95
N THR A 592 -14.24 -30.21 8.90
CA THR A 592 -13.29 -31.00 9.71
C THR A 592 -11.86 -30.87 9.21
N GLU A 593 -11.65 -30.87 7.90
CA GLU A 593 -10.33 -30.81 7.29
C GLU A 593 -9.66 -29.44 7.47
N PHE A 594 -10.38 -28.36 7.15
CA PHE A 594 -9.84 -26.98 7.20
C PHE A 594 -10.25 -26.24 8.47
N SER A 595 -10.37 -26.99 9.57
CA SER A 595 -10.94 -26.50 10.81
C SER A 595 -10.13 -25.32 11.40
N GLU A 596 -8.84 -25.23 11.12
CA GLU A 596 -7.94 -24.15 11.54
C GLU A 596 -8.14 -22.80 10.82
N PHE A 597 -8.71 -22.82 9.62
CA PHE A 597 -8.92 -21.61 8.80
C PHE A 597 -10.35 -21.06 8.91
N LEU A 598 -11.24 -21.78 9.58
CA LEU A 598 -12.63 -21.40 9.74
C LEU A 598 -12.85 -20.65 11.05
N HIS A 599 -13.70 -19.65 11.01
CA HIS A 599 -14.09 -18.87 12.20
C HIS A 599 -14.98 -19.67 13.16
N ASP A 600 -15.13 -19.15 14.38
CA ASP A 600 -15.89 -19.76 15.49
C ASP A 600 -17.35 -20.07 15.11
N GLN A 601 -17.95 -19.25 14.26
CA GLN A 601 -19.30 -19.45 13.73
C GLN A 601 -19.26 -19.74 12.23
N ILE A 602 -19.57 -20.97 11.85
CA ILE A 602 -19.65 -21.41 10.46
C ILE A 602 -21.11 -21.48 10.06
N ARG A 603 -21.48 -20.80 8.98
CA ARG A 603 -22.87 -20.75 8.49
C ARG A 603 -22.95 -21.21 7.05
N TYR A 604 -23.82 -22.19 6.79
CA TYR A 604 -24.14 -22.65 5.45
C TYR A 604 -25.61 -23.07 5.35
N ARG A 605 -26.12 -23.24 4.13
CA ARG A 605 -27.53 -23.58 3.87
C ARG A 605 -27.65 -24.97 3.25
N THR A 606 -28.59 -25.77 3.76
CA THR A 606 -29.01 -27.07 3.21
C THR A 606 -30.40 -26.95 2.57
N SER A 607 -30.95 -28.06 2.07
CA SER A 607 -32.35 -28.12 1.63
C SER A 607 -33.34 -27.88 2.77
N GLN A 608 -33.00 -28.32 3.98
CA GLN A 608 -33.87 -28.27 5.15
C GLN A 608 -33.79 -26.94 5.91
N GLY A 609 -32.69 -26.19 5.80
CA GLY A 609 -32.58 -24.93 6.53
C GLY A 609 -31.18 -24.32 6.51
N TYR A 610 -30.91 -23.46 7.49
CA TYR A 610 -29.58 -22.95 7.76
C TYR A 610 -28.94 -23.80 8.86
N VAL A 611 -27.68 -24.19 8.64
CA VAL A 611 -26.85 -24.82 9.65
C VAL A 611 -25.89 -23.77 10.19
N CYS A 612 -25.89 -23.57 11.50
CA CYS A 612 -24.94 -22.73 12.21
C CYS A 612 -24.15 -23.63 13.16
N LEU A 613 -22.86 -23.78 12.90
CA LEU A 613 -21.95 -24.53 13.77
C LEU A 613 -21.21 -23.52 14.64
N GLU A 614 -21.36 -23.64 15.95
CA GLU A 614 -20.57 -22.90 16.92
C GLU A 614 -19.44 -23.78 17.42
N ARG A 615 -18.22 -23.23 17.42
CA ARG A 615 -17.01 -23.94 17.82
C ARG A 615 -16.35 -23.20 18.97
N SER A 616 -15.89 -23.95 19.96
CA SER A 616 -14.94 -23.44 20.95
C SER A 616 -13.57 -23.40 20.29
N VAL A 617 -13.05 -22.20 20.06
CA VAL A 617 -11.67 -21.98 19.61
C VAL A 617 -10.89 -21.47 20.82
N GLU A 618 -9.81 -22.16 21.20
CA GLU A 618 -9.03 -21.86 22.41
C GLU A 618 -8.52 -20.41 22.42
N LEU A 619 -8.07 -19.91 21.27
CA LEU A 619 -7.58 -18.55 21.09
C LEU A 619 -8.35 -17.85 19.96
N PRO A 620 -9.48 -17.17 20.25
CA PRO A 620 -10.28 -16.49 19.23
C PRO A 620 -9.49 -15.33 18.61
N ARG A 621 -9.50 -15.21 17.27
CA ARG A 621 -8.74 -14.16 16.57
C ARG A 621 -9.35 -12.76 16.71
N PHE A 622 -10.65 -12.69 16.99
CA PHE A 622 -11.35 -11.42 17.16
C PHE A 622 -12.46 -11.56 18.19
N LYS A 623 -12.89 -10.43 18.74
CA LYS A 623 -14.11 -10.33 19.55
C LYS A 623 -15.11 -9.38 18.91
N TRP A 624 -16.39 -9.68 19.08
CA TRP A 624 -17.45 -8.74 18.74
C TRP A 624 -17.51 -7.63 19.78
N ALA A 625 -17.53 -6.39 19.31
CA ALA A 625 -17.72 -5.22 20.14
C ALA A 625 -18.74 -4.30 19.48
N THR A 626 -19.66 -3.76 20.27
CA THR A 626 -20.52 -2.67 19.84
C THR A 626 -19.72 -1.37 19.88
N LYS A 627 -19.81 -0.58 18.81
CA LYS A 627 -19.18 0.74 18.75
C LYS A 627 -20.16 1.73 18.13
N LEU A 628 -20.33 2.85 18.80
CA LEU A 628 -20.97 4.01 18.19
C LEU A 628 -19.92 4.73 17.34
N ARG A 629 -20.18 4.89 16.04
CA ARG A 629 -19.37 5.76 15.18
C ARG A 629 -20.21 6.86 14.56
N THR A 630 -19.56 7.96 14.27
CA THR A 630 -20.12 9.04 13.46
C THR A 630 -19.69 8.83 12.00
N THR A 631 -20.61 8.94 11.05
CA THR A 631 -20.27 8.90 9.62
C THR A 631 -19.44 10.12 9.25
N LEU A 632 -18.48 9.95 8.34
CA LEU A 632 -17.71 11.08 7.81
C LEU A 632 -18.58 11.92 6.86
N PRO A 633 -18.44 13.26 6.88
CA PRO A 633 -19.14 14.12 5.94
C PRO A 633 -18.80 13.72 4.51
N GLN A 634 -19.75 13.86 3.59
CA GLN A 634 -19.52 13.63 2.17
C GLN A 634 -20.13 14.76 1.37
N LEU A 635 -19.27 15.37 0.54
CA LEU A 635 -19.67 16.41 -0.39
C LEU A 635 -20.53 15.80 -1.51
N LYS A 636 -21.75 16.32 -1.68
CA LYS A 636 -22.62 16.04 -2.83
C LYS A 636 -22.28 17.03 -3.94
N GLY A 637 -21.75 16.51 -5.04
CA GLY A 637 -21.05 17.33 -6.03
C GLY A 637 -21.30 16.91 -7.46
N GLY A 638 -21.16 17.85 -8.39
CA GLY A 638 -21.28 17.60 -9.83
C GLY A 638 -22.73 17.49 -10.29
N VAL A 639 -23.10 16.37 -10.92
CA VAL A 639 -24.44 16.16 -11.49
C VAL A 639 -25.52 16.16 -10.41
N GLU A 640 -25.21 15.63 -9.22
CA GLU A 640 -26.15 15.62 -8.10
C GLU A 640 -26.53 17.05 -7.68
N THR A 641 -25.55 17.94 -7.55
CA THR A 641 -25.80 19.35 -7.25
C THR A 641 -26.48 20.07 -8.40
N GLN A 642 -26.08 19.82 -9.65
CA GLN A 642 -26.73 20.40 -10.83
C GLN A 642 -28.22 20.03 -10.91
N MET A 643 -28.57 18.79 -10.54
CA MET A 643 -29.96 18.35 -10.46
C MET A 643 -30.69 18.99 -9.27
N MET A 644 -30.02 19.21 -8.14
CA MET A 644 -30.61 19.92 -6.99
C MET A 644 -30.91 21.38 -7.34
N VAL A 645 -30.00 22.06 -8.03
CA VAL A 645 -30.20 23.42 -8.56
C VAL A 645 -31.36 23.43 -9.56
N GLY A 646 -31.36 22.49 -10.53
CA GLY A 646 -32.45 22.37 -11.50
C GLY A 646 -33.82 22.00 -10.90
N ARG A 647 -33.87 21.54 -9.65
CA ARG A 647 -35.09 21.27 -8.87
C ARG A 647 -35.44 22.40 -7.89
N GLY A 648 -34.68 23.49 -7.87
CA GLY A 648 -34.88 24.60 -6.94
C GLY A 648 -34.57 24.26 -5.47
N VAL A 649 -33.83 23.19 -5.19
CA VAL A 649 -33.48 22.77 -3.83
C VAL A 649 -32.34 23.62 -3.26
N ILE A 650 -31.49 24.18 -4.12
CA ILE A 650 -30.29 24.97 -3.76
C ILE A 650 -30.12 26.07 -4.81
N GLU A 651 -29.72 27.26 -4.37
CA GLU A 651 -29.42 28.39 -5.26
C GLU A 651 -28.20 28.12 -6.16
N GLU A 652 -28.22 28.70 -7.36
CA GLU A 652 -27.10 28.61 -8.29
C GLU A 652 -26.00 29.59 -7.87
N ALA A 653 -24.86 29.08 -7.40
CA ALA A 653 -23.71 29.92 -7.08
C ALA A 653 -22.94 30.34 -8.37
N GLU A 654 -22.59 31.62 -8.45
CA GLU A 654 -21.99 32.26 -9.62
C GLU A 654 -20.62 31.64 -9.97
N THR A 655 -19.73 31.51 -8.99
CA THR A 655 -18.38 30.95 -9.22
C THR A 655 -18.26 29.46 -8.88
N TYR A 656 -17.24 28.80 -9.45
CA TYR A 656 -16.95 27.39 -9.16
C TYR A 656 -16.38 27.16 -7.74
N GLU A 657 -15.60 28.12 -7.22
CA GLU A 657 -15.03 28.04 -5.87
C GLU A 657 -16.14 28.23 -4.81
N GLU A 658 -17.03 29.22 -4.98
CA GLU A 658 -18.21 29.40 -4.11
C GLU A 658 -19.14 28.19 -4.15
N ARG A 659 -19.41 27.65 -5.35
CA ARG A 659 -20.17 26.40 -5.48
C ARG A 659 -19.55 25.29 -4.63
N LYS A 660 -18.25 25.08 -4.73
CA LYS A 660 -17.56 23.98 -4.06
C LYS A 660 -17.54 24.13 -2.53
N GLU A 661 -17.50 25.36 -2.03
CA GLU A 661 -17.55 25.65 -0.60
C GLU A 661 -18.96 25.44 -0.02
N ASN A 662 -19.98 25.84 -0.79
CA ASN A 662 -21.40 25.80 -0.44
C ASN A 662 -22.14 24.52 -0.86
N TRP A 663 -21.44 23.53 -1.44
CA TRP A 663 -22.09 22.29 -1.85
C TRP A 663 -22.70 21.56 -0.64
N PRO A 664 -23.92 21.02 -0.80
CA PRO A 664 -24.63 20.33 0.27
C PRO A 664 -23.78 19.16 0.79
N ARG A 665 -23.76 19.02 2.11
CA ARG A 665 -23.04 17.96 2.81
C ARG A 665 -24.08 17.07 3.48
N ASP A 666 -23.82 15.76 3.49
CA ASP A 666 -24.59 14.89 4.37
C ASP A 666 -24.38 15.28 5.82
N PHE A 667 -25.47 15.24 6.59
CA PHE A 667 -25.42 15.32 8.04
C PHE A 667 -24.66 14.12 8.58
N GLU A 668 -23.89 14.38 9.64
CA GLU A 668 -23.20 13.34 10.38
C GLU A 668 -24.23 12.47 11.11
N MET A 669 -24.26 11.18 10.78
CA MET A 669 -25.14 10.20 11.42
C MET A 669 -24.36 9.40 12.46
N LYS A 670 -24.96 9.20 13.63
CA LYS A 670 -24.47 8.24 14.63
C LYS A 670 -24.98 6.85 14.28
N ILE A 671 -24.06 5.94 13.96
CA ILE A 671 -24.34 4.55 13.62
C ILE A 671 -23.83 3.66 14.75
N LEU A 672 -24.73 2.92 15.39
CA LEU A 672 -24.37 1.82 16.27
C LEU A 672 -24.03 0.61 15.39
N GLU A 673 -22.78 0.16 15.41
CA GLU A 673 -22.34 -0.99 14.63
C GLU A 673 -21.75 -2.08 15.52
N TRP A 674 -22.03 -3.33 15.15
CA TRP A 674 -21.32 -4.50 15.65
C TRP A 674 -20.06 -4.68 14.82
N ARG A 675 -18.91 -4.61 15.49
CA ARG A 675 -17.60 -4.68 14.83
C ARG A 675 -16.76 -5.79 15.45
N ARG A 676 -16.10 -6.53 14.58
CA ARG A 676 -15.02 -7.44 14.98
C ARG A 676 -13.77 -6.62 15.30
N LYS A 677 -13.27 -6.78 16.51
CA LYS A 677 -12.01 -6.20 16.97
C LYS A 677 -11.00 -7.35 17.07
N PRO A 678 -9.92 -7.34 16.27
CA PRO A 678 -8.88 -8.35 16.39
C PRO A 678 -8.30 -8.33 17.80
N LEU A 679 -7.99 -9.51 18.34
CA LEU A 679 -7.29 -9.64 19.60
C LEU A 679 -5.78 -9.49 19.35
N PRO A 680 -5.09 -8.61 20.10
CA PRO A 680 -3.64 -8.52 19.99
C PRO A 680 -3.03 -9.86 20.38
N ARG A 681 -2.07 -10.35 19.58
CA ARG A 681 -1.33 -11.56 19.92
C ARG A 681 -0.38 -11.27 21.09
N PRO A 682 -0.32 -12.16 22.09
CA PRO A 682 0.75 -12.12 23.08
C PRO A 682 2.10 -12.27 22.36
N ARG A 683 3.12 -11.57 22.85
CA ARG A 683 4.49 -11.66 22.32
C ARG A 683 5.45 -11.82 23.47
N ALA A 684 6.23 -12.89 23.46
CA ALA A 684 7.34 -13.01 24.39
C ALA A 684 8.40 -11.95 24.02
N MET A 685 8.80 -11.17 25.02
CA MET A 685 9.75 -10.06 24.89
C MET A 685 10.86 -10.21 25.94
N GLY A 686 12.09 -9.82 25.57
CA GLY A 686 13.25 -9.85 26.45
C GLY A 686 13.86 -11.26 26.65
N ALA A 687 14.89 -11.32 27.48
CA ALA A 687 15.61 -12.55 27.79
C ALA A 687 14.69 -13.58 28.48
N ALA A 688 14.91 -14.85 28.17
CA ALA A 688 14.20 -15.95 28.82
C ALA A 688 14.50 -15.94 30.34
N PRO A 689 13.48 -15.85 31.21
CA PRO A 689 13.70 -15.77 32.65
C PRO A 689 14.19 -17.10 33.22
N GLU A 690 15.09 -17.03 34.22
CA GLU A 690 15.51 -18.21 34.97
C GLU A 690 14.30 -18.88 35.67
N ARG A 691 14.30 -20.22 35.80
CA ARG A 691 13.18 -21.01 36.34
C ARG A 691 12.71 -20.59 37.74
N THR A 692 13.52 -19.83 38.48
CA THR A 692 13.28 -19.35 39.84
C THR A 692 12.65 -17.96 39.91
N ALA A 693 12.53 -17.25 38.78
CA ALA A 693 11.92 -15.92 38.74
C ALA A 693 10.39 -15.99 38.86
N VAL A 694 9.79 -15.08 39.63
CA VAL A 694 8.34 -15.03 39.89
C VAL A 694 7.54 -14.86 38.59
N ASP A 695 8.08 -14.10 37.63
CA ASP A 695 7.43 -13.80 36.34
C ASP A 695 7.74 -14.84 35.26
N ALA A 696 8.53 -15.87 35.57
CA ALA A 696 8.91 -16.88 34.58
C ALA A 696 7.70 -17.60 34.00
N ARG A 697 6.72 -17.95 34.84
CA ARG A 697 5.51 -18.67 34.40
C ARG A 697 4.69 -17.87 33.38
N GLU A 698 4.56 -16.56 33.58
CA GLU A 698 3.80 -15.70 32.67
C GLU A 698 4.52 -15.51 31.34
N TRP A 699 5.85 -15.35 31.38
CA TRP A 699 6.67 -15.26 30.17
C TRP A 699 6.61 -16.55 29.35
N TRP A 700 6.78 -17.72 29.98
CA TRP A 700 6.70 -19.02 29.31
C TRP A 700 5.30 -19.29 28.74
N LYS A 701 4.25 -18.90 29.46
CA LYS A 701 2.87 -18.97 28.95
C LYS A 701 2.66 -18.05 27.75
N THR A 702 3.20 -16.83 27.80
CA THR A 702 3.13 -15.88 26.67
C THR A 702 3.84 -16.42 25.43
N LEU A 703 5.00 -17.09 25.62
CA LEU A 703 5.71 -17.76 24.54
C LEU A 703 4.90 -18.94 24.00
N GLU A 704 4.33 -19.78 24.87
CA GLU A 704 3.46 -20.89 24.46
C GLU A 704 2.26 -20.39 23.66
N ASP A 705 1.56 -19.37 24.15
CA ASP A 705 0.43 -18.73 23.44
C ASP A 705 0.86 -18.15 22.08
N GLU A 706 2.08 -17.63 21.94
CA GLU A 706 2.58 -17.13 20.65
C GLU A 706 2.89 -18.26 19.66
N LEU A 707 3.47 -19.37 20.14
CA LEU A 707 3.82 -20.52 19.31
C LEU A 707 2.59 -21.32 18.85
N MET A 708 1.47 -21.23 19.58
CA MET A 708 0.22 -21.95 19.28
C MET A 708 -0.71 -21.24 18.28
N VAL A 709 -0.44 -19.99 17.86
CA VAL A 709 -1.38 -19.10 17.11
C VAL A 709 -0.85 -18.68 15.74
#